data_AF-A0A932BH57-F1
#
_entry.id   AF-A0A932BH57-F1
#
_cell.length_a   1.000
_cell.length_b   1.000
_cell.length_c   1.000
_cell.angle_alpha   90.00
_cell.angle_beta   90.00
_cell.angle_gamma   90.00
#
_symmetry.space_group_name_H-M   'P 1'
#
loop_
_entity.id
_entity.type
_entity.pdbx_description
1 polymer ?
#
loop_
_entity_poly.entity_id
_entity_poly.type
_entity_poly.pdbx_seq_one_letter_code
_entity_poly.pdbx_strand_id
1 'polypeptide(L)'
;MAPQWREFVVNVPDVGEPAAPVNPEATMAGPTSVELTPMQLFDASVAALEARHFAQARAGFEALRRDPALRADALHTLGVIAGLEGDHSSAASLIQEAIAVNRNRPEFFLNLALALAKAGKHHEARMARNDMGIALHVTKQYRDAVSVFEQILAETPNHLVTLVDIAASLNELGDFHRAMTCTARVLSNLRDRDARVLAVLEQIRAILPGVYDAATQAIEGPHADITGEERPLLLARALNNFANNALRIGSLDLAEAAYILSNALAPDEPLVSWNLSHLRLLRGDFEQGFAKYESRWQWADFNFPDRQLQKTLWRGEPVAGKRILVYAEQGFGDTIQFARLVPRLAERGAKVWFEVQQELFWLMKAAFHSDHRIEVIPRLPDPRNVYGDPPYDAHCGVMSLAKHLQLKPAELPGRSLYIGADPIAVARWSEMLGPRRHPRAGLVWAGRADHARDRDRSLSLDLFHEALALPGIEWISLQLGPPRQQIATCDAEIRDFGDELHDFAETAALIANLDLVVSADTAVAHLAGAMGKAVWVLLPFVPDWRWLLDREDSPWYPTARLFRQRELGNWDGVIQRVTAELEKHFGLTRPHRSADHAAAVDLAAATTACKICNQQAALFGIVDFEKNCEERNGIFRAASGVSVPYYRCSNCGLVFTRAFDDWDKERFVRDIYNDDYCNVDPDYAETRPRANAEFLSRLLRNKRDVRILDYGGGSGKLAELMRRDGFDCESWEPLVQGAERRPGFRQFNVVNAFEVFEHTSSPVETFGEAVGFLKTDGVMIFSTLAIDEYPPGGVSHWYVAPRNGHVTIYSRQALAGLASRYGFTLQHVNDDLHVAWHTKPVWLQLG
;
A
#
# COMPACT_ATOMS: atom_id res chain seq x y z
N MET A 1 -35.44 -3.74 26.50
CA MET A 1 -35.62 -4.39 25.19
C MET A 1 -34.85 -3.60 24.15
N ALA A 2 -33.70 -4.10 23.72
CA ALA A 2 -32.90 -3.46 22.67
C ALA A 2 -33.49 -3.78 21.28
N PRO A 3 -33.41 -2.89 20.28
CA PRO A 3 -34.19 -3.04 19.05
C PRO A 3 -33.57 -4.08 18.11
N GLN A 4 -34.39 -5.03 17.64
CA GLN A 4 -34.09 -6.10 16.68
C GLN A 4 -33.69 -5.63 15.25
N TRP A 5 -33.25 -4.38 15.08
CA TRP A 5 -32.94 -3.79 13.76
C TRP A 5 -31.48 -3.97 13.32
N ARG A 6 -30.60 -4.49 14.17
CA ARG A 6 -29.18 -4.67 13.86
C ARG A 6 -28.88 -5.92 13.01
N GLU A 7 -29.89 -6.63 12.52
CA GLU A 7 -29.69 -7.93 11.87
C GLU A 7 -29.60 -7.91 10.35
N PHE A 8 -30.13 -6.90 9.66
CA PHE A 8 -29.98 -6.73 8.20
C PHE A 8 -29.63 -5.28 7.88
N VAL A 9 -28.66 -5.05 6.99
CA VAL A 9 -28.15 -3.73 6.60
C VAL A 9 -28.94 -3.19 5.40
N VAL A 10 -29.51 -2.00 5.51
CA VAL A 10 -30.13 -1.27 4.38
C VAL A 10 -29.09 -0.27 3.84
N ASN A 11 -28.89 -0.23 2.52
CA ASN A 11 -27.98 0.74 1.91
C ASN A 11 -28.75 1.85 1.19
N VAL A 12 -28.18 3.06 1.21
CA VAL A 12 -28.64 4.22 0.43
C VAL A 12 -27.73 4.33 -0.80
N PRO A 13 -28.26 4.42 -2.03
CA PRO A 13 -27.47 4.50 -3.24
C PRO A 13 -26.67 5.81 -3.26
N ASP A 14 -25.40 5.71 -3.62
CA ASP A 14 -24.52 6.87 -3.80
C ASP A 14 -24.68 7.40 -5.23
N VAL A 15 -25.55 8.39 -5.36
CA VAL A 15 -25.83 9.08 -6.61
C VAL A 15 -25.48 10.54 -6.30
N GLY A 16 -24.40 11.03 -6.91
CA GLY A 16 -23.75 12.29 -6.56
C GLY A 16 -24.69 13.48 -6.32
N GLU A 17 -24.24 14.40 -5.47
CA GLU A 17 -24.93 15.57 -4.87
C GLU A 17 -26.47 15.62 -4.98
N PRO A 18 -27.20 15.55 -3.84
CA PRO A 18 -28.63 15.74 -3.86
C PRO A 18 -28.97 17.17 -4.32
N ALA A 19 -29.97 17.29 -5.19
CA ALA A 19 -30.58 18.59 -5.46
C ALA A 19 -31.05 19.22 -4.14
N ALA A 20 -30.81 20.52 -3.99
CA ALA A 20 -31.03 21.30 -2.78
C ALA A 20 -32.39 21.01 -2.09
N PRO A 21 -32.45 21.06 -0.74
CA PRO A 21 -33.66 20.70 0.00
C PRO A 21 -34.83 21.59 -0.42
N VAL A 22 -35.96 20.95 -0.76
CA VAL A 22 -37.21 21.66 -1.02
C VAL A 22 -37.78 22.18 0.30
N ASN A 23 -38.02 23.48 0.34
CA ASN A 23 -38.54 24.24 1.48
C ASN A 23 -39.93 23.69 1.94
N PRO A 24 -40.17 23.38 3.23
CA PRO A 24 -41.42 22.78 3.69
C PRO A 24 -42.66 23.69 3.65
N GLU A 25 -42.53 24.98 3.29
CA GLU A 25 -43.62 25.96 3.36
C GLU A 25 -44.12 26.44 1.99
N ALA A 26 -44.49 25.51 1.11
CA ALA A 26 -45.25 25.82 -0.10
C ALA A 26 -46.53 24.99 -0.17
N THR A 27 -47.51 25.32 0.68
CA THR A 27 -48.89 24.85 0.53
C THR A 27 -49.71 25.89 -0.25
N MET A 28 -50.35 25.46 -1.35
CA MET A 28 -51.73 25.79 -1.78
C MET A 28 -51.90 25.74 -3.32
N ALA A 29 -52.04 24.54 -3.89
CA ALA A 29 -52.75 24.32 -5.16
C ALA A 29 -53.06 22.81 -5.39
N GLY A 30 -54.34 22.42 -5.28
CA GLY A 30 -55.02 21.25 -5.93
C GLY A 30 -54.47 19.82 -5.76
N PRO A 31 -55.33 18.76 -5.77
CA PRO A 31 -54.86 17.37 -5.76
C PRO A 31 -54.47 16.95 -7.17
N THR A 32 -53.28 17.35 -7.61
CA THR A 32 -52.53 16.61 -8.63
C THR A 32 -51.57 15.70 -7.88
N SER A 33 -51.76 14.38 -8.01
CA SER A 33 -50.82 13.38 -7.53
C SER A 33 -49.44 13.69 -8.12
N VAL A 34 -48.54 14.26 -7.31
CA VAL A 34 -47.16 14.50 -7.71
C VAL A 34 -46.53 13.13 -7.89
N GLU A 35 -46.26 12.73 -9.13
CA GLU A 35 -45.44 11.56 -9.41
C GLU A 35 -44.03 11.86 -8.88
N LEU A 36 -43.65 11.14 -7.81
CA LEU A 36 -42.32 11.22 -7.24
C LEU A 36 -41.30 10.77 -8.31
N THR A 37 -40.16 11.44 -8.39
CA THR A 37 -39.03 10.92 -9.17
C THR A 37 -38.57 9.57 -8.59
N PRO A 38 -37.87 8.72 -9.36
CA PRO A 38 -37.37 7.45 -8.84
C PRO A 38 -36.54 7.59 -7.56
N MET A 39 -35.72 8.65 -7.45
CA MET A 39 -34.93 8.92 -6.24
C MET A 39 -35.81 9.35 -5.05
N GLN A 40 -36.78 10.25 -5.28
CA GLN A 40 -37.70 10.66 -4.21
C GLN A 40 -38.57 9.50 -3.72
N LEU A 41 -38.97 8.61 -4.63
CA LEU A 41 -39.67 7.39 -4.27
C LEU A 41 -38.76 6.43 -3.50
N PHE A 42 -37.46 6.35 -3.85
CA PHE A 42 -36.47 5.58 -3.11
C PHE A 42 -36.35 6.10 -1.67
N ASP A 43 -36.11 7.40 -1.47
CA ASP A 43 -35.99 8.02 -0.14
C ASP A 43 -37.25 7.83 0.70
N ALA A 44 -38.44 8.04 0.10
CA ALA A 44 -39.71 7.81 0.78
C ALA A 44 -39.91 6.34 1.18
N SER A 45 -39.42 5.41 0.38
CA SER A 45 -39.49 3.96 0.65
C SER A 45 -38.53 3.54 1.76
N VAL A 46 -37.33 4.13 1.80
CA VAL A 46 -36.37 3.96 2.91
C VAL A 46 -36.97 4.52 4.21
N ALA A 47 -37.52 5.73 4.20
CA ALA A 47 -38.16 6.31 5.38
C ALA A 47 -39.34 5.45 5.89
N ALA A 48 -40.15 4.90 4.96
CA ALA A 48 -41.20 3.95 5.31
C ALA A 48 -40.65 2.66 5.93
N LEU A 49 -39.51 2.16 5.44
CA LEU A 49 -38.83 0.99 5.98
C LEU A 49 -38.31 1.25 7.41
N GLU A 50 -37.64 2.38 7.63
CA GLU A 50 -37.18 2.84 8.95
C GLU A 50 -38.34 3.03 9.94
N ALA A 51 -39.52 3.39 9.45
CA ALA A 51 -40.75 3.50 10.23
C ALA A 51 -41.49 2.15 10.45
N ARG A 52 -40.98 1.02 9.93
CA ARG A 52 -41.65 -0.30 9.91
C ARG A 52 -42.97 -0.35 9.13
N HIS A 53 -43.20 0.58 8.22
CA HIS A 53 -44.33 0.54 7.32
C HIS A 53 -44.02 -0.38 6.13
N PHE A 54 -43.82 -1.68 6.38
CA PHE A 54 -43.30 -2.64 5.40
C PHE A 54 -44.15 -2.74 4.12
N ALA A 55 -45.47 -2.62 4.21
CA ALA A 55 -46.35 -2.62 3.05
C ALA A 55 -46.12 -1.39 2.14
N GLN A 56 -45.89 -0.22 2.74
CA GLN A 56 -45.61 1.02 2.01
C GLN A 56 -44.21 0.98 1.39
N ALA A 57 -43.21 0.56 2.16
CA ALA A 57 -41.83 0.41 1.68
C ALA A 57 -41.75 -0.59 0.51
N ARG A 58 -42.41 -1.75 0.64
CA ARG A 58 -42.46 -2.77 -0.42
C ARG A 58 -43.10 -2.22 -1.70
N ALA A 59 -44.24 -1.54 -1.60
CA ALA A 59 -44.90 -0.98 -2.77
C ALA A 59 -44.00 0.00 -3.54
N GLY A 60 -43.23 0.82 -2.81
CA GLY A 60 -42.27 1.74 -3.41
C GLY A 60 -41.08 1.04 -4.08
N PHE A 61 -40.43 0.08 -3.39
CA PHE A 61 -39.32 -0.67 -4.00
C PHE A 61 -39.75 -1.56 -5.17
N GLU A 62 -40.98 -2.09 -5.19
CA GLU A 62 -41.47 -2.84 -6.36
C GLU A 62 -41.73 -1.95 -7.58
N ALA A 63 -42.10 -0.69 -7.37
CA ALA A 63 -42.16 0.27 -8.46
C ALA A 63 -40.76 0.57 -9.02
N LEU A 64 -39.75 0.68 -8.14
CA LEU A 64 -38.36 0.97 -8.50
C LEU A 64 -37.62 -0.18 -9.17
N ARG A 65 -38.09 -1.42 -9.04
CA ARG A 65 -37.52 -2.61 -9.70
C ARG A 65 -37.46 -2.52 -11.23
N ARG A 66 -38.28 -1.63 -11.82
CA ARG A 66 -38.32 -1.37 -13.27
C ARG A 66 -37.28 -0.34 -13.72
N ASP A 67 -36.73 0.44 -12.81
CA ASP A 67 -35.70 1.45 -13.11
C ASP A 67 -34.34 0.77 -13.24
N PRO A 68 -33.65 0.82 -14.39
CA PRO A 68 -32.36 0.17 -14.57
C PRO A 68 -31.27 0.63 -13.59
N ALA A 69 -31.31 1.89 -13.14
CA ALA A 69 -30.30 2.45 -12.24
C ALA A 69 -30.53 2.03 -10.78
N LEU A 70 -31.79 1.84 -10.37
CA LEU A 70 -32.16 1.51 -8.97
C LEU A 70 -32.58 0.06 -8.77
N ARG A 71 -32.66 -0.74 -9.84
CA ARG A 71 -33.13 -2.12 -9.80
C ARG A 71 -32.38 -2.98 -8.78
N ALA A 72 -31.05 -2.84 -8.70
CA ALA A 72 -30.23 -3.64 -7.80
C ALA A 72 -30.54 -3.33 -6.33
N ASP A 73 -30.49 -2.06 -5.93
CA ASP A 73 -30.78 -1.61 -4.57
C ASP A 73 -32.26 -1.87 -4.18
N ALA A 74 -33.19 -1.76 -5.13
CA ALA A 74 -34.59 -2.10 -4.91
C ALA A 74 -34.79 -3.59 -4.63
N LEU A 75 -34.21 -4.49 -5.44
CA LEU A 75 -34.25 -5.95 -5.23
C LEU A 75 -33.62 -6.35 -3.90
N HIS A 76 -32.46 -5.75 -3.57
CA HIS A 76 -31.77 -5.98 -2.30
C HIS A 76 -32.65 -5.58 -1.11
N THR A 77 -33.25 -4.39 -1.17
CA THR A 77 -34.07 -3.87 -0.07
C THR A 77 -35.38 -4.64 0.10
N LEU A 78 -35.99 -5.10 -1.00
CA LEU A 78 -37.12 -6.04 -0.94
C LEU A 78 -36.74 -7.35 -0.25
N GLY A 79 -35.55 -7.87 -0.53
CA GLY A 79 -35.00 -9.03 0.17
C GLY A 79 -34.78 -8.77 1.67
N VAL A 80 -34.28 -7.59 2.04
CA VAL A 80 -34.17 -7.16 3.45
C VAL A 80 -35.53 -7.13 4.14
N ILE A 81 -36.56 -6.55 3.50
CA ILE A 81 -37.93 -6.53 4.02
C ILE A 81 -38.44 -7.95 4.26
N ALA A 82 -38.29 -8.86 3.28
CA ALA A 82 -38.69 -10.26 3.43
C ALA A 82 -37.95 -10.94 4.60
N GLY A 83 -36.66 -10.66 4.77
CA GLY A 83 -35.85 -11.18 5.86
C GLY A 83 -36.29 -10.68 7.23
N LEU A 84 -36.66 -9.40 7.35
CA LEU A 84 -37.20 -8.80 8.57
C LEU A 84 -38.58 -9.36 8.96
N GLU A 85 -39.38 -9.75 7.97
CA GLU A 85 -40.68 -10.41 8.18
C GLU A 85 -40.58 -11.93 8.47
N GLY A 86 -39.37 -12.49 8.40
CA GLY A 86 -39.11 -13.91 8.68
C GLY A 86 -39.15 -14.84 7.46
N ASP A 87 -39.38 -14.31 6.25
CA ASP A 87 -39.31 -15.09 5.01
C ASP A 87 -37.87 -15.11 4.46
N HIS A 88 -37.01 -15.89 5.11
CA HIS A 88 -35.59 -15.97 4.80
C HIS A 88 -35.27 -16.62 3.45
N SER A 89 -36.18 -17.45 2.91
CA SER A 89 -36.02 -18.07 1.60
C SER A 89 -36.25 -17.06 0.47
N SER A 90 -37.34 -16.28 0.55
CA SER A 90 -37.59 -15.21 -0.41
C SER A 90 -36.55 -14.10 -0.30
N ALA A 91 -36.10 -13.78 0.92
CA ALA A 91 -35.01 -12.85 1.17
C ALA A 91 -33.74 -13.24 0.39
N ALA A 92 -33.30 -14.50 0.52
CA ALA A 92 -32.13 -14.99 -0.19
C ALA A 92 -32.28 -14.92 -1.71
N SER A 93 -33.45 -15.30 -2.26
CA SER A 93 -33.72 -15.25 -3.71
C SER A 93 -33.65 -13.82 -4.26
N LEU A 94 -34.30 -12.86 -3.59
CA LEU A 94 -34.33 -11.46 -4.02
C LEU A 94 -32.94 -10.81 -3.97
N ILE A 95 -32.16 -11.13 -2.94
CA ILE A 95 -30.80 -10.61 -2.82
C ILE A 95 -29.87 -11.25 -3.87
N GLN A 96 -30.04 -12.52 -4.21
CA GLN A 96 -29.31 -13.15 -5.32
C GLN A 96 -29.62 -12.47 -6.66
N GLU A 97 -30.88 -12.12 -6.91
CA GLU A 97 -31.26 -11.33 -8.09
C GLU A 97 -30.60 -9.94 -8.09
N ALA A 98 -30.52 -9.28 -6.93
CA ALA A 98 -29.82 -8.00 -6.78
C ALA A 98 -28.33 -8.10 -7.13
N ILE A 99 -27.66 -9.14 -6.62
CA ILE A 99 -26.23 -9.42 -6.88
C ILE A 99 -25.97 -9.71 -8.36
N ALA A 100 -26.90 -10.39 -9.03
CA ALA A 100 -26.80 -10.64 -10.47
C ALA A 100 -26.88 -9.35 -11.30
N VAL A 101 -27.48 -8.29 -10.77
CA VAL A 101 -27.52 -6.95 -11.40
C VAL A 101 -26.29 -6.13 -11.03
N ASN A 102 -25.89 -6.11 -9.75
CA ASN A 102 -24.71 -5.38 -9.28
C ASN A 102 -23.95 -6.18 -8.21
N ARG A 103 -22.79 -6.72 -8.59
CA ARG A 103 -21.93 -7.54 -7.73
C ARG A 103 -20.95 -6.73 -6.87
N ASN A 104 -20.82 -5.43 -7.08
CA ASN A 104 -19.79 -4.62 -6.42
C ASN A 104 -20.26 -4.02 -5.09
N ARG A 105 -21.30 -4.62 -4.46
CA ARG A 105 -21.96 -4.14 -3.24
C ARG A 105 -21.78 -5.16 -2.11
N PRO A 106 -20.77 -5.01 -1.23
CA PRO A 106 -20.49 -5.95 -0.14
C PRO A 106 -21.69 -6.23 0.78
N GLU A 107 -22.47 -5.19 1.08
CA GLU A 107 -23.70 -5.24 1.86
C GLU A 107 -24.76 -6.20 1.30
N PHE A 108 -24.79 -6.44 -0.02
CA PHE A 108 -25.71 -7.42 -0.60
C PHE A 108 -25.34 -8.83 -0.16
N PHE A 109 -24.05 -9.16 -0.20
CA PHE A 109 -23.53 -10.45 0.24
C PHE A 109 -23.66 -10.65 1.75
N LEU A 110 -23.44 -9.60 2.55
CA LEU A 110 -23.68 -9.65 3.99
C LEU A 110 -25.11 -10.08 4.30
N ASN A 111 -26.09 -9.42 3.68
CA ASN A 111 -27.50 -9.72 3.90
C ASN A 111 -27.90 -11.08 3.31
N LEU A 112 -27.31 -11.50 2.19
CA LEU A 112 -27.49 -12.85 1.66
C LEU A 112 -27.00 -13.91 2.65
N ALA A 113 -25.81 -13.73 3.21
CA ALA A 113 -25.25 -14.64 4.20
C ALA A 113 -26.14 -14.77 5.44
N LEU A 114 -26.68 -13.64 5.92
CA LEU A 114 -27.62 -13.60 7.05
C LEU A 114 -28.93 -14.34 6.72
N ALA A 115 -29.52 -14.08 5.55
CA ALA A 115 -30.75 -14.75 5.10
C ALA A 115 -30.54 -16.28 4.98
N LEU A 116 -29.45 -16.70 4.35
CA LEU A 116 -29.10 -18.13 4.19
C LEU A 116 -28.84 -18.82 5.54
N ALA A 117 -28.13 -18.16 6.46
CA ALA A 117 -27.87 -18.70 7.79
C ALA A 117 -29.17 -18.91 8.58
N LYS A 118 -30.09 -17.93 8.54
CA LYS A 118 -31.41 -18.05 9.19
C LYS A 118 -32.34 -19.05 8.52
N ALA A 119 -32.16 -19.31 7.23
CA ALA A 119 -32.82 -20.39 6.51
C ALA A 119 -32.20 -21.78 6.77
N GLY A 120 -31.18 -21.89 7.64
CA GLY A 120 -30.48 -23.14 7.96
C GLY A 120 -29.45 -23.59 6.91
N LYS A 121 -29.17 -22.76 5.89
CA LYS A 121 -28.25 -23.05 4.79
C LYS A 121 -26.83 -22.57 5.09
N HIS A 122 -26.21 -23.14 6.12
CA HIS A 122 -24.93 -22.64 6.66
C HIS A 122 -23.74 -22.68 5.68
N HIS A 123 -23.68 -23.67 4.77
CA HIS A 123 -22.63 -23.74 3.74
C HIS A 123 -22.77 -22.61 2.72
N GLU A 124 -23.97 -22.41 2.17
CA GLU A 124 -24.26 -21.31 1.23
C GLU A 124 -24.01 -19.94 1.90
N ALA A 125 -24.36 -19.80 3.19
CA ALA A 125 -24.10 -18.58 3.95
C ALA A 125 -22.60 -18.26 4.06
N ARG A 126 -21.75 -19.28 4.23
CA ARG A 126 -20.28 -19.12 4.23
C ARG A 126 -19.76 -18.69 2.86
N MET A 127 -20.25 -19.30 1.78
CA MET A 127 -19.89 -18.91 0.41
C MET A 127 -20.27 -17.46 0.13
N ALA A 128 -21.45 -17.02 0.56
CA ALA A 128 -21.86 -15.62 0.45
C ALA A 128 -20.93 -14.66 1.22
N ARG A 129 -20.43 -15.04 2.40
CA ARG A 129 -19.40 -14.25 3.12
C ARG A 129 -18.05 -14.21 2.37
N ASN A 130 -17.66 -15.30 1.74
CA ASN A 130 -16.44 -15.30 0.91
C ASN A 130 -16.60 -14.33 -0.28
N ASP A 131 -17.73 -14.38 -0.96
CA ASP A 131 -18.05 -13.46 -2.05
C ASP A 131 -18.13 -11.99 -1.58
N MET A 132 -18.57 -11.73 -0.33
CA MET A 132 -18.48 -10.40 0.29
C MET A 132 -17.02 -9.92 0.36
N GLY A 133 -16.11 -10.78 0.82
CA GLY A 133 -14.68 -10.46 0.84
C GLY A 133 -14.12 -10.17 -0.55
N ILE A 134 -14.57 -10.90 -1.57
CA ILE A 134 -14.20 -10.63 -2.97
C ILE A 134 -14.76 -9.27 -3.44
N ALA A 135 -16.00 -8.92 -3.10
CA ALA A 135 -16.58 -7.62 -3.43
C ALA A 135 -15.82 -6.46 -2.76
N LEU A 136 -15.40 -6.64 -1.49
CA LEU A 136 -14.54 -5.68 -0.78
C LEU A 136 -13.18 -5.55 -1.47
N HIS A 137 -12.57 -6.65 -1.91
CA HIS A 137 -11.33 -6.63 -2.68
C HIS A 137 -11.45 -5.83 -3.99
N VAL A 138 -12.49 -6.10 -4.79
CA VAL A 138 -12.75 -5.41 -6.07
C VAL A 138 -12.97 -3.90 -5.86
N THR A 139 -13.62 -3.53 -4.74
CA THR A 139 -13.82 -2.13 -4.35
C THR A 139 -12.62 -1.53 -3.60
N LYS A 140 -11.48 -2.22 -3.58
CA LYS A 140 -10.19 -1.80 -2.97
C LYS A 140 -10.23 -1.62 -1.44
N GLN A 141 -11.23 -2.17 -0.77
CA GLN A 141 -11.34 -2.22 0.69
C GLN A 141 -10.60 -3.44 1.24
N TYR A 142 -9.28 -3.49 1.01
CA TYR A 142 -8.49 -4.70 1.24
C TYR A 142 -8.41 -5.14 2.71
N ARG A 143 -8.34 -4.20 3.66
CA ARG A 143 -8.31 -4.51 5.09
C ARG A 143 -9.62 -5.16 5.55
N ASP A 144 -10.74 -4.63 5.09
CA ASP A 144 -12.06 -5.18 5.41
C ASP A 144 -12.27 -6.56 4.77
N ALA A 145 -11.79 -6.74 3.53
CA ALA A 145 -11.79 -8.05 2.87
C ALA A 145 -11.02 -9.09 3.71
N VAL A 146 -9.81 -8.77 4.16
CA VAL A 146 -9.00 -9.64 5.03
C VAL A 146 -9.73 -9.97 6.33
N SER A 147 -10.33 -8.98 6.99
CA SER A 147 -11.12 -9.19 8.21
C SER A 147 -12.28 -10.17 8.00
N VAL A 148 -13.02 -10.05 6.90
CA VAL A 148 -14.11 -10.98 6.55
C VAL A 148 -13.57 -12.39 6.31
N PHE A 149 -12.47 -12.53 5.57
CA PHE A 149 -11.85 -13.83 5.30
C PHE A 149 -11.30 -14.49 6.57
N GLU A 150 -10.69 -13.73 7.48
CA GLU A 150 -10.18 -14.25 8.75
C GLU A 150 -11.30 -14.81 9.64
N GLN A 151 -12.49 -14.19 9.64
CA GLN A 151 -13.66 -14.72 10.36
C GLN A 151 -14.08 -16.08 9.80
N ILE A 152 -14.05 -16.27 8.48
CA ILE A 152 -14.35 -17.57 7.84
C ILE A 152 -13.28 -18.60 8.26
N LEU A 153 -12.01 -18.22 8.26
CA LEU A 153 -10.91 -19.10 8.64
C LEU A 153 -10.88 -19.42 10.14
N ALA A 154 -11.40 -18.55 11.00
CA ALA A 154 -11.56 -18.85 12.42
C ALA A 154 -12.58 -19.98 12.67
N GLU A 155 -13.63 -20.06 11.85
CA GLU A 155 -14.63 -21.13 11.90
C GLU A 155 -14.19 -22.40 11.16
N THR A 156 -13.47 -22.24 10.05
CA THR A 156 -13.01 -23.33 9.20
C THR A 156 -11.59 -23.03 8.73
N PRO A 157 -10.58 -23.39 9.55
CA PRO A 157 -9.18 -23.05 9.28
C PRO A 157 -8.70 -23.47 7.90
N ASN A 158 -9.17 -24.59 7.38
CA ASN A 158 -8.77 -25.14 6.08
C ASN A 158 -9.81 -24.91 4.98
N HIS A 159 -10.53 -23.78 5.00
CA HIS A 159 -11.37 -23.37 3.88
C HIS A 159 -10.49 -22.87 2.73
N LEU A 160 -10.19 -23.76 1.79
CA LEU A 160 -9.09 -23.59 0.84
C LEU A 160 -9.37 -22.47 -0.19
N VAL A 161 -10.63 -22.25 -0.55
CA VAL A 161 -11.04 -21.14 -1.43
C VAL A 161 -10.71 -19.80 -0.79
N THR A 162 -11.10 -19.61 0.47
CA THR A 162 -10.82 -18.38 1.23
C THR A 162 -9.32 -18.15 1.41
N LEU A 163 -8.51 -19.20 1.55
CA LEU A 163 -7.05 -19.05 1.62
C LEU A 163 -6.44 -18.47 0.32
N VAL A 164 -7.02 -18.75 -0.84
CA VAL A 164 -6.58 -18.14 -2.11
C VAL A 164 -7.04 -16.69 -2.21
N ASP A 165 -8.28 -16.40 -1.81
CA ASP A 165 -8.87 -15.06 -1.92
C ASP A 165 -8.27 -14.07 -0.90
N ILE A 166 -8.01 -14.51 0.34
CA ILE A 166 -7.30 -13.70 1.34
C ILE A 166 -5.87 -13.39 0.89
N ALA A 167 -5.18 -14.34 0.25
CA ALA A 167 -3.83 -14.12 -0.27
C ALA A 167 -3.82 -12.99 -1.32
N ALA A 168 -4.84 -12.91 -2.18
CA ALA A 168 -4.95 -11.81 -3.15
C ALA A 168 -5.08 -10.45 -2.45
N SER A 169 -5.85 -10.35 -1.36
CA SER A 169 -6.01 -9.10 -0.61
C SER A 169 -4.77 -8.75 0.22
N LEU A 170 -4.11 -9.73 0.84
CA LEU A 170 -2.83 -9.55 1.54
C LEU A 170 -1.73 -9.08 0.59
N ASN A 171 -1.74 -9.53 -0.67
CA ASN A 171 -0.82 -9.03 -1.69
C ASN A 171 -1.00 -7.54 -1.90
N GLU A 172 -2.23 -7.04 -2.03
CA GLU A 172 -2.52 -5.61 -2.22
C GLU A 172 -2.14 -4.78 -0.99
N LEU A 173 -2.14 -5.38 0.20
CA LEU A 173 -1.64 -4.77 1.43
C LEU A 173 -0.11 -4.83 1.61
N GLY A 174 0.60 -5.61 0.78
CA GLY A 174 2.05 -5.78 0.88
C GLY A 174 2.51 -6.85 1.87
N ASP A 175 1.58 -7.60 2.48
CA ASP A 175 1.86 -8.67 3.43
C ASP A 175 2.17 -9.99 2.69
N PHE A 176 3.29 -9.98 1.97
CA PHE A 176 3.67 -11.09 1.09
C PHE A 176 3.93 -12.39 1.86
N HIS A 177 4.45 -12.30 3.10
CA HIS A 177 4.72 -13.48 3.91
C HIS A 177 3.42 -14.22 4.30
N ARG A 178 2.40 -13.49 4.78
CA ARG A 178 1.10 -14.13 5.09
C ARG A 178 0.38 -14.60 3.84
N ALA A 179 0.48 -13.87 2.72
CA ALA A 179 -0.10 -14.32 1.46
C ALA A 179 0.54 -15.61 0.91
N MET A 180 1.88 -15.71 0.96
CA MET A 180 2.60 -16.93 0.62
C MET A 180 2.26 -18.08 1.56
N THR A 181 2.09 -17.80 2.85
CA THR A 181 1.66 -18.81 3.83
C THR A 181 0.28 -19.35 3.49
N CYS A 182 -0.70 -18.48 3.18
CA CYS A 182 -2.06 -18.91 2.81
C CYS A 182 -2.07 -19.78 1.55
N THR A 183 -1.33 -19.39 0.51
CA THR A 183 -1.24 -20.17 -0.73
C THR A 183 -0.46 -21.47 -0.54
N ALA A 184 0.64 -21.47 0.22
CA ALA A 184 1.38 -22.68 0.58
C ALA A 184 0.54 -23.66 1.40
N ARG A 185 -0.37 -23.18 2.26
CA ARG A 185 -1.35 -24.04 2.95
C ARG A 185 -2.24 -24.78 1.96
N VAL A 186 -2.73 -24.11 0.91
CA VAL A 186 -3.52 -24.76 -0.16
C VAL A 186 -2.69 -25.83 -0.87
N LEU A 187 -1.44 -25.54 -1.22
CA LEU A 187 -0.54 -26.52 -1.84
C LEU A 187 -0.32 -27.76 -0.95
N SER A 188 -0.05 -27.52 0.33
CA SER A 188 0.17 -28.57 1.34
C SER A 188 -1.06 -29.45 1.54
N ASN A 189 -2.27 -28.88 1.56
CA ASN A 189 -3.53 -29.62 1.69
C ASN A 189 -3.86 -30.44 0.43
N LEU A 190 -3.34 -30.05 -0.74
CA LEU A 190 -3.61 -30.71 -2.02
C LEU A 190 -2.40 -31.50 -2.57
N ARG A 191 -1.38 -31.75 -1.75
CA ARG A 191 -0.09 -32.33 -2.15
C ARG A 191 -0.17 -33.79 -2.64
N ASP A 192 -1.14 -34.56 -2.16
CA ASP A 192 -1.15 -36.02 -2.20
C ASP A 192 -1.34 -36.64 -3.60
N ARG A 193 -1.49 -35.84 -4.66
CA ARG A 193 -1.86 -36.32 -6.00
C ARG A 193 -1.07 -35.76 -7.18
N ASP A 194 -0.12 -34.85 -6.96
CA ASP A 194 0.72 -34.31 -8.03
C ASP A 194 2.18 -34.14 -7.54
N ALA A 195 3.07 -34.97 -8.07
CA ALA A 195 4.50 -34.95 -7.74
C ALA A 195 5.15 -33.57 -8.03
N ARG A 196 4.58 -32.78 -8.94
CA ARG A 196 5.06 -31.43 -9.26
C ARG A 196 4.72 -30.44 -8.14
N VAL A 197 3.58 -30.60 -7.47
CA VAL A 197 3.22 -29.79 -6.29
C VAL A 197 4.18 -30.09 -5.14
N LEU A 198 4.49 -31.37 -4.92
CA LEU A 198 5.51 -31.76 -3.95
C LEU A 198 6.86 -31.12 -4.27
N ALA A 199 7.30 -31.13 -5.53
CA ALA A 199 8.55 -30.48 -5.92
C ALA A 199 8.56 -28.97 -5.62
N VAL A 200 7.45 -28.26 -5.86
CA VAL A 200 7.31 -26.85 -5.49
C VAL A 200 7.38 -26.68 -3.97
N LEU A 201 6.63 -27.48 -3.20
CA LEU A 201 6.66 -27.45 -1.73
C LEU A 201 8.06 -27.70 -1.14
N GLU A 202 8.83 -28.60 -1.74
CA GLU A 202 10.21 -28.89 -1.34
C GLU A 202 11.14 -27.68 -1.59
N GLN A 203 10.94 -26.94 -2.69
CA GLN A 203 11.65 -25.68 -2.92
C GLN A 203 11.22 -24.60 -1.92
N ILE A 204 9.92 -24.52 -1.58
CA ILE A 204 9.42 -23.61 -0.54
C ILE A 204 10.11 -23.94 0.79
N ARG A 205 10.21 -25.21 1.18
CA ARG A 205 10.91 -25.62 2.40
C ARG A 205 12.37 -25.18 2.42
N ALA A 206 13.05 -25.29 1.27
CA ALA A 206 14.46 -24.95 1.16
C ALA A 206 14.72 -23.43 1.20
N ILE A 207 13.88 -22.64 0.55
CA ILE A 207 14.09 -21.19 0.37
C ILE A 207 13.39 -20.39 1.48
N LEU A 208 12.22 -20.83 1.91
CA LEU A 208 11.33 -20.15 2.87
C LEU A 208 10.84 -21.12 3.95
N PRO A 209 11.73 -21.64 4.82
CA PRO A 209 11.37 -22.66 5.82
C PRO A 209 10.24 -22.19 6.75
N GLY A 210 10.23 -20.91 7.15
CA GLY A 210 9.16 -20.35 7.99
C GLY A 210 7.77 -20.38 7.33
N VAL A 211 7.69 -20.14 6.01
CA VAL A 211 6.44 -20.25 5.24
C VAL A 211 6.00 -21.71 5.16
N TYR A 212 6.94 -22.63 4.91
CA TYR A 212 6.66 -24.06 4.83
C TYR A 212 6.16 -24.63 6.18
N ASP A 213 6.84 -24.30 7.27
CA ASP A 213 6.51 -24.79 8.61
C ASP A 213 5.13 -24.28 9.04
N ALA A 214 4.86 -22.98 8.85
CA ALA A 214 3.55 -22.39 9.11
C ALA A 214 2.45 -23.01 8.24
N ALA A 215 2.76 -23.33 6.97
CA ALA A 215 1.80 -23.93 6.05
C ALA A 215 1.48 -25.40 6.38
N THR A 216 2.40 -26.13 7.02
CA THR A 216 2.25 -27.56 7.31
C THR A 216 1.70 -27.86 8.70
N GLN A 217 1.94 -26.99 9.69
CA GLN A 217 1.31 -27.10 11.01
C GLN A 217 -0.23 -27.01 10.95
N ALA A 218 -0.78 -26.33 9.94
CA ALA A 218 -2.22 -26.11 9.80
C ALA A 218 -2.99 -27.26 9.11
N ILE A 219 -2.36 -28.39 8.80
CA ILE A 219 -2.98 -29.48 7.99
C ILE A 219 -4.01 -30.31 8.79
N GLU A 220 -4.06 -30.21 10.12
CA GLU A 220 -4.97 -31.01 10.94
C GLU A 220 -6.44 -30.53 10.84
N GLY A 221 -7.28 -31.26 10.09
CA GLY A 221 -8.73 -31.06 10.06
C GLY A 221 -9.42 -31.55 8.78
N PRO A 222 -10.75 -31.71 8.76
CA PRO A 222 -11.50 -32.17 7.58
C PRO A 222 -11.49 -31.13 6.43
N HIS A 223 -11.15 -31.57 5.22
CA HIS A 223 -11.27 -30.79 3.97
C HIS A 223 -12.70 -30.90 3.42
N ALA A 224 -13.56 -29.95 3.77
CA ALA A 224 -15.01 -30.12 3.61
C ALA A 224 -15.60 -29.50 2.32
N ASP A 225 -14.80 -28.84 1.47
CA ASP A 225 -15.30 -27.78 0.60
C ASP A 225 -14.94 -27.85 -0.90
N ILE A 226 -14.17 -28.85 -1.38
CA ILE A 226 -13.79 -28.92 -2.81
C ILE A 226 -14.10 -30.26 -3.45
N THR A 227 -14.83 -30.21 -4.57
CA THR A 227 -15.09 -31.37 -5.44
C THR A 227 -13.86 -31.79 -6.25
N GLY A 228 -13.91 -32.93 -6.93
CA GLY A 228 -12.79 -33.40 -7.76
C GLY A 228 -12.46 -32.47 -8.95
N GLU A 229 -13.47 -31.80 -9.50
CA GLU A 229 -13.37 -31.02 -10.75
C GLU A 229 -12.83 -29.61 -10.53
N GLU A 230 -13.11 -28.98 -9.38
CA GLU A 230 -12.68 -27.60 -9.08
C GLU A 230 -11.22 -27.51 -8.60
N ARG A 231 -10.64 -28.65 -8.20
CA ARG A 231 -9.31 -28.73 -7.58
C ARG A 231 -8.18 -28.21 -8.48
N PRO A 232 -8.05 -28.60 -9.77
CA PRO A 232 -6.95 -28.13 -10.61
C PRO A 232 -6.96 -26.62 -10.77
N LEU A 233 -8.15 -26.03 -10.91
CA LEU A 233 -8.32 -24.57 -11.05
C LEU A 233 -7.93 -23.84 -9.77
N LEU A 234 -8.38 -24.31 -8.61
CA LEU A 234 -7.98 -23.69 -7.34
C LEU A 234 -6.47 -23.80 -7.12
N LEU A 235 -5.89 -24.96 -7.41
CA LEU A 235 -4.45 -25.18 -7.29
C LEU A 235 -3.65 -24.27 -8.24
N ALA A 236 -4.13 -24.08 -9.48
CA ALA A 236 -3.55 -23.12 -10.41
C ALA A 236 -3.62 -21.69 -9.86
N ARG A 237 -4.79 -21.24 -9.36
CA ARG A 237 -4.93 -19.91 -8.74
C ARG A 237 -3.98 -19.72 -7.55
N ALA A 238 -3.87 -20.72 -6.68
CA ALA A 238 -2.96 -20.69 -5.53
C ALA A 238 -1.49 -20.59 -5.97
N LEU A 239 -1.07 -21.39 -6.95
CA LEU A 239 0.29 -21.37 -7.51
C LEU A 239 0.61 -20.04 -8.20
N ASN A 240 -0.33 -19.46 -8.96
CA ASN A 240 -0.16 -18.16 -9.59
C ASN A 240 0.01 -17.04 -8.55
N ASN A 241 -0.82 -17.04 -7.49
CA ASN A 241 -0.70 -16.07 -6.40
C ASN A 241 0.61 -16.25 -5.64
N PHE A 242 1.02 -17.49 -5.37
CA PHE A 242 2.31 -17.79 -4.77
C PHE A 242 3.48 -17.31 -5.65
N ALA A 243 3.41 -17.59 -6.95
CA ALA A 243 4.43 -17.19 -7.92
C ALA A 243 4.59 -15.66 -8.01
N ASN A 244 3.47 -14.91 -8.02
CA ASN A 244 3.49 -13.45 -7.97
C ASN A 244 4.25 -12.93 -6.74
N ASN A 245 4.05 -13.55 -5.58
CA ASN A 245 4.74 -13.16 -4.35
C ASN A 245 6.20 -13.59 -4.33
N ALA A 246 6.50 -14.82 -4.75
CA ALA A 246 7.86 -15.31 -4.92
C ALA A 246 8.67 -14.39 -5.85
N LEU A 247 8.04 -13.90 -6.92
CA LEU A 247 8.62 -12.91 -7.83
C LEU A 247 8.91 -11.60 -7.11
N ARG A 248 7.97 -11.05 -6.33
CA ARG A 248 8.15 -9.78 -5.59
C ARG A 248 9.31 -9.82 -4.58
N ILE A 249 9.53 -10.96 -3.93
CA ILE A 249 10.65 -11.16 -3.01
C ILE A 249 11.96 -11.58 -3.71
N GLY A 250 12.01 -11.55 -5.05
CA GLY A 250 13.21 -11.87 -5.84
C GLY A 250 13.53 -13.37 -5.99
N SER A 251 12.67 -14.26 -5.52
CA SER A 251 12.82 -15.71 -5.66
C SER A 251 12.37 -16.20 -7.04
N LEU A 252 13.13 -15.81 -8.07
CA LEU A 252 12.78 -16.01 -9.49
C LEU A 252 12.60 -17.48 -9.89
N ASP A 253 13.45 -18.39 -9.39
CA ASP A 253 13.36 -19.82 -9.71
C ASP A 253 12.09 -20.45 -9.12
N LEU A 254 11.77 -20.07 -7.89
CA LEU A 254 10.57 -20.52 -7.21
C LEU A 254 9.30 -19.98 -7.89
N ALA A 255 9.31 -18.69 -8.28
CA ALA A 255 8.24 -18.10 -9.07
C ALA A 255 8.05 -18.84 -10.41
N GLU A 256 9.13 -19.15 -11.11
CA GLU A 256 9.09 -19.87 -12.38
C GLU A 256 8.47 -21.27 -12.23
N ALA A 257 8.94 -22.04 -11.25
CA ALA A 257 8.43 -23.39 -10.99
C ALA A 257 6.91 -23.36 -10.71
N ALA A 258 6.46 -22.41 -9.89
CA ALA A 258 5.05 -22.23 -9.56
C ALA A 258 4.21 -21.78 -10.77
N TYR A 259 4.68 -20.82 -11.58
CA TYR A 259 3.96 -20.41 -12.80
C TYR A 259 3.87 -21.52 -13.85
N ILE A 260 4.95 -22.29 -14.06
CA ILE A 260 4.94 -23.41 -15.01
C ILE A 260 3.88 -24.43 -14.60
N LEU A 261 3.84 -24.78 -13.32
CA LEU A 261 2.85 -25.73 -12.81
C LEU A 261 1.43 -25.15 -12.88
N SER A 262 1.25 -23.89 -12.52
CA SER A 262 -0.04 -23.19 -12.65
C SER A 262 -0.56 -23.23 -14.09
N ASN A 263 0.30 -22.90 -15.08
CA ASN A 263 -0.07 -22.91 -16.50
C ASN A 263 -0.35 -24.34 -16.98
N ALA A 264 0.30 -25.36 -16.41
CA ALA A 264 0.06 -26.76 -16.80
C ALA A 264 -1.28 -27.30 -16.25
N LEU A 265 -1.73 -26.79 -15.10
CA LEU A 265 -3.00 -27.17 -14.47
C LEU A 265 -4.20 -26.43 -15.05
N ALA A 266 -3.99 -25.20 -15.50
CA ALA A 266 -5.03 -24.38 -16.13
C ALA A 266 -4.47 -23.72 -17.42
N PRO A 267 -4.29 -24.49 -18.50
CA PRO A 267 -3.68 -24.00 -19.73
C PRO A 267 -4.53 -22.95 -20.45
N ASP A 268 -5.84 -22.95 -20.22
CA ASP A 268 -6.80 -22.02 -20.82
C ASP A 268 -6.97 -20.74 -19.98
N GLU A 269 -6.30 -20.62 -18.81
CA GLU A 269 -6.35 -19.43 -17.96
C GLU A 269 -5.40 -18.33 -18.47
N PRO A 270 -5.90 -17.26 -19.10
CA PRO A 270 -5.06 -16.33 -19.84
C PRO A 270 -4.13 -15.52 -18.93
N LEU A 271 -4.59 -15.18 -17.72
CA LEU A 271 -3.82 -14.43 -16.74
C LEU A 271 -2.54 -15.16 -16.32
N VAL A 272 -2.59 -16.47 -16.14
CA VAL A 272 -1.44 -17.28 -15.73
C VAL A 272 -0.38 -17.29 -16.84
N SER A 273 -0.81 -17.51 -18.08
CA SER A 273 0.10 -17.46 -19.23
C SER A 273 0.72 -16.08 -19.41
N TRP A 274 -0.07 -15.02 -19.18
CA TRP A 274 0.40 -13.65 -19.25
C TRP A 274 1.40 -13.31 -18.12
N ASN A 275 1.17 -13.73 -16.88
CA ASN A 275 2.14 -13.55 -15.79
C ASN A 275 3.45 -14.29 -16.06
N LEU A 276 3.39 -15.53 -16.53
CA LEU A 276 4.57 -16.29 -16.93
C LEU A 276 5.33 -15.60 -18.08
N SER A 277 4.63 -14.92 -18.99
CA SER A 277 5.24 -14.15 -20.07
C SER A 277 6.14 -13.02 -19.52
N HIS A 278 5.71 -12.31 -18.48
CA HIS A 278 6.50 -11.26 -17.85
C HIS A 278 7.79 -11.81 -17.24
N LEU A 279 7.74 -12.96 -16.56
CA LEU A 279 8.92 -13.60 -16.00
C LEU A 279 9.91 -14.06 -17.08
N ARG A 280 9.40 -14.66 -18.18
CA ARG A 280 10.23 -15.06 -19.32
C ARG A 280 10.93 -13.86 -19.96
N LEU A 281 10.19 -12.77 -20.18
CA LEU A 281 10.76 -11.52 -20.69
C LEU A 281 11.79 -10.93 -19.74
N LEU A 282 11.55 -10.97 -18.42
CA LEU A 282 12.47 -10.45 -17.40
C LEU A 282 13.79 -11.21 -17.39
N ARG A 283 13.76 -12.51 -17.69
CA ARG A 283 14.97 -13.36 -17.89
C ARG A 283 15.61 -13.23 -19.28
N GLY A 284 15.06 -12.39 -20.16
CA GLY A 284 15.56 -12.21 -21.52
C GLY A 284 15.14 -13.28 -22.53
N ASP A 285 14.24 -14.20 -22.16
CA ASP A 285 13.64 -15.18 -23.08
C ASP A 285 12.51 -14.52 -23.87
N PHE A 286 12.89 -13.72 -24.86
CA PHE A 286 11.96 -12.91 -25.67
C PHE A 286 11.04 -13.76 -26.54
N GLU A 287 11.53 -14.89 -27.04
CA GLU A 287 10.75 -15.76 -27.93
C GLU A 287 9.54 -16.33 -27.19
N GLN A 288 9.78 -17.01 -26.06
CA GLN A 288 8.69 -17.58 -25.26
C GLN A 288 7.89 -16.49 -24.52
N GLY A 289 8.58 -15.44 -24.07
CA GLY A 289 7.98 -14.29 -23.42
C GLY A 289 6.92 -13.63 -24.31
N PHE A 290 7.30 -13.13 -25.49
CA PHE A 290 6.33 -12.51 -26.39
C PHE A 290 5.28 -13.48 -26.94
N ALA A 291 5.63 -14.77 -27.10
CA ALA A 291 4.65 -15.78 -27.50
C ALA A 291 3.47 -15.86 -26.52
N LYS A 292 3.76 -15.93 -25.21
CA LYS A 292 2.77 -15.97 -24.12
C LYS A 292 2.15 -14.61 -23.80
N TYR A 293 2.84 -13.51 -24.10
CA TYR A 293 2.32 -12.15 -23.88
C TYR A 293 1.02 -11.88 -24.65
N GLU A 294 0.75 -12.63 -25.73
CA GLU A 294 -0.52 -12.56 -26.47
C GLU A 294 -1.73 -13.08 -25.69
N SER A 295 -1.55 -13.84 -24.61
CA SER A 295 -2.66 -14.28 -23.75
C SER A 295 -3.42 -13.12 -23.12
N ARG A 296 -2.82 -11.92 -23.04
CA ARG A 296 -3.50 -10.69 -22.58
C ARG A 296 -4.80 -10.40 -23.35
N TRP A 297 -4.87 -10.75 -24.63
CA TRP A 297 -6.07 -10.51 -25.46
C TRP A 297 -7.26 -11.38 -25.08
N GLN A 298 -7.03 -12.46 -24.32
CA GLN A 298 -8.07 -13.38 -23.85
C GLN A 298 -8.43 -13.13 -22.38
N TRP A 299 -7.65 -12.31 -21.66
CA TRP A 299 -7.92 -12.00 -20.27
C TRP A 299 -9.04 -10.97 -20.16
N ALA A 300 -10.13 -11.34 -19.50
CA ALA A 300 -11.35 -10.52 -19.42
C ALA A 300 -11.12 -9.14 -18.78
N ASP A 301 -10.19 -9.04 -17.82
CA ASP A 301 -9.88 -7.78 -17.14
C ASP A 301 -8.76 -6.98 -17.84
N PHE A 302 -8.29 -7.45 -19.01
CA PHE A 302 -7.37 -6.64 -19.82
C PHE A 302 -8.10 -5.40 -20.31
N ASN A 303 -7.73 -4.25 -19.76
CA ASN A 303 -8.37 -2.96 -20.02
C ASN A 303 -8.05 -2.42 -21.42
N PHE A 304 -8.63 -3.05 -22.43
CA PHE A 304 -8.65 -2.58 -23.81
C PHE A 304 -10.09 -2.64 -24.32
N PRO A 305 -10.68 -1.50 -24.75
CA PRO A 305 -12.08 -1.46 -25.15
C PRO A 305 -12.34 -2.39 -26.34
N ASP A 306 -13.52 -3.03 -26.39
CA ASP A 306 -13.94 -3.74 -27.59
C ASP A 306 -14.14 -2.74 -28.73
N ARG A 307 -13.19 -2.75 -29.66
CA ARG A 307 -13.17 -1.85 -30.82
C ARG A 307 -13.92 -2.41 -32.03
N GLN A 308 -14.44 -3.64 -31.94
CA GLN A 308 -15.08 -4.35 -33.04
C GLN A 308 -14.27 -4.26 -34.36
N LEU A 309 -12.94 -4.40 -34.28
CA LEU A 309 -12.06 -4.36 -35.44
C LEU A 309 -12.45 -5.50 -36.39
N GLN A 310 -12.91 -5.16 -37.60
CA GLN A 310 -13.56 -6.11 -38.52
C GLN A 310 -12.58 -6.91 -39.39
N LYS A 311 -11.32 -6.45 -39.53
CA LYS A 311 -10.32 -7.12 -40.37
C LYS A 311 -9.51 -8.14 -39.56
N THR A 312 -8.77 -8.99 -40.25
CA THR A 312 -7.95 -10.02 -39.63
C THR A 312 -6.78 -9.41 -38.83
N LEU A 313 -6.49 -9.99 -37.67
CA LEU A 313 -5.26 -9.70 -36.94
C LEU A 313 -4.04 -10.17 -37.75
N TRP A 314 -3.10 -9.28 -38.01
CA TRP A 314 -1.83 -9.59 -38.65
C TRP A 314 -0.93 -10.39 -37.71
N ARG A 315 -0.46 -11.56 -38.14
CA ARG A 315 0.35 -12.48 -37.33
C ARG A 315 1.77 -12.72 -37.88
N GLY A 316 2.18 -11.97 -38.89
CA GLY A 316 3.49 -12.09 -39.54
C GLY A 316 3.42 -12.42 -41.03
N GLU A 317 2.23 -12.48 -41.62
CA GLU A 317 2.03 -12.74 -43.04
C GLU A 317 2.67 -11.65 -43.92
N PRO A 318 2.95 -11.89 -45.22
CA PRO A 318 3.48 -10.87 -46.12
C PRO A 318 2.61 -9.60 -46.17
N VAL A 319 3.26 -8.44 -46.04
CA VAL A 319 2.63 -7.11 -45.90
C VAL A 319 2.89 -6.14 -47.06
N ALA A 320 3.68 -6.53 -48.06
CA ALA A 320 4.04 -5.66 -49.17
C ALA A 320 2.79 -5.10 -49.88
N GLY A 321 2.67 -3.77 -49.96
CA GLY A 321 1.53 -3.07 -50.56
C GLY A 321 0.27 -3.00 -49.68
N LYS A 322 0.20 -3.76 -48.60
CA LYS A 322 -0.95 -3.78 -47.68
C LYS A 322 -0.92 -2.61 -46.71
N ARG A 323 -2.10 -2.13 -46.33
CA ARG A 323 -2.26 -1.17 -45.25
C ARG A 323 -2.49 -1.90 -43.92
N ILE A 324 -1.63 -1.66 -42.95
CA ILE A 324 -1.69 -2.30 -41.62
C ILE A 324 -1.99 -1.24 -40.57
N LEU A 325 -3.09 -1.41 -39.83
CA LEU A 325 -3.41 -0.60 -38.66
C LEU A 325 -2.60 -1.14 -37.46
N VAL A 326 -1.59 -0.39 -37.03
CA VAL A 326 -0.90 -0.62 -35.76
C VAL A 326 -1.51 0.32 -34.73
N TYR A 327 -1.99 -0.20 -33.62
CA TYR A 327 -2.62 0.63 -32.58
C TYR A 327 -1.95 0.44 -31.24
N ALA A 328 -1.84 1.52 -30.48
CA ALA A 328 -1.48 1.45 -29.08
C ALA A 328 -2.56 0.68 -28.30
N GLU A 329 -2.16 -0.17 -27.36
CA GLU A 329 -3.08 -0.92 -26.50
C GLU A 329 -2.78 -0.83 -24.99
N GLN A 330 -1.63 -0.28 -24.61
CA GLN A 330 -1.19 -0.16 -23.21
C GLN A 330 -0.78 1.29 -22.86
N GLY A 331 0.15 1.48 -21.93
CA GLY A 331 0.54 2.79 -21.42
C GLY A 331 1.35 3.61 -22.42
N PHE A 332 1.59 4.89 -22.10
CA PHE A 332 2.39 5.77 -22.97
C PHE A 332 3.82 5.26 -23.16
N GLY A 333 4.46 4.74 -22.10
CA GLY A 333 5.80 4.17 -22.16
C GLY A 333 5.91 2.99 -23.12
N ASP A 334 4.86 2.15 -23.19
CA ASP A 334 4.77 1.01 -24.10
C ASP A 334 4.73 1.47 -25.55
N THR A 335 3.84 2.41 -25.86
CA THR A 335 3.74 3.01 -27.18
C THR A 335 5.06 3.67 -27.58
N ILE A 336 5.68 4.45 -26.69
CA ILE A 336 6.98 5.10 -26.94
C ILE A 336 8.06 4.07 -27.21
N GLN A 337 8.18 3.03 -26.39
CA GLN A 337 9.23 2.03 -26.56
C GLN A 337 9.04 1.23 -27.85
N PHE A 338 7.82 0.76 -28.13
CA PHE A 338 7.54 -0.14 -29.25
C PHE A 338 7.30 0.55 -30.59
N ALA A 339 7.11 1.87 -30.62
CA ALA A 339 7.11 2.67 -31.85
C ALA A 339 8.37 2.43 -32.70
N ARG A 340 9.50 2.05 -32.09
CA ARG A 340 10.75 1.67 -32.80
C ARG A 340 10.59 0.52 -33.80
N LEU A 341 9.57 -0.33 -33.62
CA LEU A 341 9.31 -1.48 -34.48
C LEU A 341 8.41 -1.12 -35.67
N VAL A 342 7.73 0.04 -35.65
CA VAL A 342 6.85 0.49 -36.72
C VAL A 342 7.61 0.65 -38.06
N PRO A 343 8.82 1.26 -38.11
CA PRO A 343 9.62 1.32 -39.34
C PRO A 343 9.98 -0.05 -39.92
N ARG A 344 10.21 -1.07 -39.09
CA ARG A 344 10.51 -2.43 -39.58
C ARG A 344 9.35 -3.03 -40.38
N LEU A 345 8.11 -2.67 -40.03
CA LEU A 345 6.94 -3.08 -40.79
C LEU A 345 6.82 -2.33 -42.13
N ALA A 346 7.11 -1.02 -42.12
CA ALA A 346 7.16 -0.20 -43.34
C ALA A 346 8.28 -0.65 -44.30
N GLU A 347 9.45 -1.03 -43.77
CA GLU A 347 10.58 -1.60 -44.52
C GLU A 347 10.21 -2.90 -45.24
N ARG A 348 9.27 -3.69 -44.69
CA ARG A 348 8.69 -4.87 -45.36
C ARG A 348 7.65 -4.52 -46.44
N GLY A 349 7.48 -3.24 -46.77
CA GLY A 349 6.62 -2.73 -47.83
C GLY A 349 5.17 -2.43 -47.41
N ALA A 350 4.87 -2.44 -46.10
CA ALA A 350 3.54 -2.07 -45.61
C ALA A 350 3.32 -0.56 -45.65
N LYS A 351 2.08 -0.14 -45.83
CA LYS A 351 1.61 1.21 -45.47
C LYS A 351 1.07 1.14 -44.04
N VAL A 352 1.74 1.76 -43.08
CA VAL A 352 1.36 1.65 -41.67
C VAL A 352 0.50 2.83 -41.27
N TRP A 353 -0.67 2.54 -40.72
CA TRP A 353 -1.46 3.50 -39.95
C TRP A 353 -1.14 3.27 -38.49
N PHE A 354 -0.39 4.19 -37.88
CA PHE A 354 0.01 4.08 -36.49
C PHE A 354 -0.91 4.93 -35.62
N GLU A 355 -1.88 4.27 -35.00
CA GLU A 355 -2.81 4.91 -34.08
C GLU A 355 -2.23 4.97 -32.68
N VAL A 356 -2.17 6.18 -32.11
CA VAL A 356 -1.59 6.45 -30.80
C VAL A 356 -2.56 7.21 -29.91
N GLN A 357 -2.33 7.17 -28.60
CA GLN A 357 -3.05 7.99 -27.64
C GLN A 357 -2.95 9.49 -28.01
N GLN A 358 -3.95 10.29 -27.69
CA GLN A 358 -4.04 11.70 -28.12
C GLN A 358 -2.83 12.52 -27.64
N GLU A 359 -2.35 12.25 -26.43
CA GLU A 359 -1.21 12.90 -25.77
C GLU A 359 0.14 12.56 -26.45
N LEU A 360 0.20 11.48 -27.24
CA LEU A 360 1.38 11.09 -28.01
C LEU A 360 1.30 11.49 -29.48
N PHE A 361 0.16 11.98 -29.96
CA PHE A 361 -0.10 12.20 -31.38
C PHE A 361 0.94 13.13 -32.03
N TRP A 362 1.13 14.33 -31.47
CA TRP A 362 2.05 15.31 -32.05
C TRP A 362 3.51 14.86 -31.99
N LEU A 363 3.91 14.21 -30.90
CA LEU A 363 5.24 13.62 -30.75
C LEU A 363 5.52 12.56 -31.83
N MET A 364 4.60 11.62 -31.99
CA MET A 364 4.76 10.52 -32.94
C MET A 364 4.66 10.99 -34.39
N LYS A 365 3.77 11.95 -34.67
CA LYS A 365 3.66 12.57 -35.99
C LYS A 365 4.97 13.25 -36.39
N ALA A 366 5.61 13.97 -35.47
CA ALA A 366 6.94 14.53 -35.70
C ALA A 366 7.99 13.42 -35.89
N ALA A 367 8.02 12.41 -35.02
CA ALA A 367 9.00 11.32 -35.08
C ALA A 367 9.02 10.56 -36.42
N PHE A 368 7.85 10.39 -37.06
CA PHE A 368 7.70 9.63 -38.31
C PHE A 368 7.45 10.48 -39.56
N HIS A 369 7.55 11.81 -39.47
CA HIS A 369 7.20 12.72 -40.58
C HIS A 369 7.96 12.43 -41.89
N SER A 370 9.15 11.82 -41.81
CA SER A 370 10.04 11.57 -42.95
C SER A 370 9.73 10.28 -43.70
N ASP A 371 8.99 9.32 -43.11
CA ASP A 371 8.64 8.06 -43.79
C ASP A 371 7.19 8.13 -44.31
N HIS A 372 7.04 8.36 -45.61
CA HIS A 372 5.74 8.48 -46.27
C HIS A 372 4.88 7.19 -46.24
N ARG A 373 5.44 6.07 -45.77
CA ARG A 373 4.67 4.83 -45.55
C ARG A 373 4.01 4.79 -44.18
N ILE A 374 4.39 5.67 -43.25
CA ILE A 374 3.86 5.71 -41.89
C ILE A 374 2.96 6.94 -41.75
N GLU A 375 1.68 6.70 -41.51
CA GLU A 375 0.69 7.73 -41.20
C GLU A 375 0.30 7.60 -39.73
N VAL A 376 0.65 8.61 -38.93
CA VAL A 376 0.29 8.64 -37.50
C VAL A 376 -1.09 9.26 -37.37
N ILE A 377 -1.97 8.61 -36.62
CA ILE A 377 -3.34 9.06 -36.37
C ILE A 377 -3.64 9.07 -34.86
N PRO A 378 -4.44 10.02 -34.35
CA PRO A 378 -4.84 9.99 -32.95
C PRO A 378 -5.91 8.93 -32.75
N ARG A 379 -5.94 8.29 -31.58
CA ARG A 379 -7.02 7.41 -31.18
C ARG A 379 -8.29 8.24 -30.98
N LEU A 380 -9.34 7.91 -31.72
CA LEU A 380 -10.64 8.56 -31.64
C LEU A 380 -11.69 7.62 -31.01
N PRO A 381 -12.70 8.15 -30.29
CA PRO A 381 -13.78 7.35 -29.71
C PRO A 381 -14.57 6.54 -30.75
N ASP A 382 -14.81 7.12 -31.92
CA ASP A 382 -15.37 6.43 -33.08
C ASP A 382 -14.57 6.77 -34.35
N PRO A 383 -13.58 5.93 -34.72
CA PRO A 383 -12.78 6.15 -35.93
C PRO A 383 -13.64 6.16 -37.20
N ARG A 384 -14.81 5.49 -37.19
CA ARG A 384 -15.67 5.37 -38.38
C ARG A 384 -16.33 6.68 -38.77
N ASN A 385 -16.60 7.54 -37.79
CA ASN A 385 -17.20 8.86 -38.03
C ASN A 385 -16.22 9.84 -38.68
N VAL A 386 -14.91 9.62 -38.54
CA VAL A 386 -13.88 10.51 -39.08
C VAL A 386 -13.23 9.95 -40.35
N TYR A 387 -13.03 8.63 -40.42
CA TYR A 387 -12.30 7.99 -41.51
C TYR A 387 -13.15 7.08 -42.40
N GLY A 388 -14.45 6.90 -42.11
CA GLY A 388 -15.31 5.91 -42.76
C GLY A 388 -15.00 4.47 -42.32
N ASP A 389 -15.42 3.46 -43.09
CA ASP A 389 -14.96 2.07 -42.90
C ASP A 389 -13.44 2.05 -43.19
N PRO A 390 -12.57 1.99 -42.17
CA PRO A 390 -11.20 2.43 -42.35
C PRO A 390 -10.47 1.44 -43.27
N PRO A 391 -9.83 1.88 -44.37
CA PRO A 391 -9.34 1.01 -45.42
C PRO A 391 -8.02 0.30 -45.06
N TYR A 392 -7.94 -0.38 -43.90
CA TYR A 392 -6.83 -1.28 -43.58
C TYR A 392 -7.14 -2.71 -44.02
N ASP A 393 -6.09 -3.46 -44.37
CA ASP A 393 -6.18 -4.87 -44.79
C ASP A 393 -6.05 -5.83 -43.59
N ALA A 394 -5.32 -5.41 -42.56
CA ALA A 394 -5.12 -6.14 -41.31
C ALA A 394 -4.75 -5.17 -40.17
N HIS A 395 -4.81 -5.63 -38.92
CA HIS A 395 -4.47 -4.82 -37.76
C HIS A 395 -3.54 -5.55 -36.78
N CYS A 396 -2.82 -4.82 -35.93
CA CYS A 396 -1.91 -5.38 -34.92
C CYS A 396 -1.77 -4.42 -33.72
N GLY A 397 -1.76 -4.94 -32.50
CA GLY A 397 -1.36 -4.15 -31.33
C GLY A 397 0.15 -3.84 -31.39
N VAL A 398 0.57 -2.67 -30.91
CA VAL A 398 1.97 -2.24 -31.00
C VAL A 398 2.90 -3.17 -30.20
N MET A 399 2.42 -3.76 -29.10
CA MET A 399 3.21 -4.73 -28.31
C MET A 399 3.32 -6.09 -29.02
N SER A 400 2.32 -6.47 -29.83
CA SER A 400 2.34 -7.72 -30.61
C SER A 400 3.36 -7.68 -31.76
N LEU A 401 3.82 -6.48 -32.17
CA LEU A 401 4.87 -6.36 -33.19
C LEU A 401 6.15 -7.12 -32.80
N ALA A 402 6.50 -7.15 -31.52
CA ALA A 402 7.69 -7.85 -31.03
C ALA A 402 7.66 -9.33 -31.40
N LYS A 403 6.52 -9.99 -31.19
CA LYS A 403 6.27 -11.39 -31.54
C LYS A 403 6.28 -11.59 -33.05
N HIS A 404 5.49 -10.81 -33.78
CA HIS A 404 5.27 -11.04 -35.21
C HIS A 404 6.48 -10.64 -36.09
N LEU A 405 7.33 -9.75 -35.57
CA LEU A 405 8.63 -9.44 -36.18
C LEU A 405 9.76 -10.34 -35.66
N GLN A 406 9.49 -11.22 -34.70
CA GLN A 406 10.45 -12.14 -34.06
C GLN A 406 11.66 -11.42 -33.48
N LEU A 407 11.42 -10.35 -32.71
CA LEU A 407 12.46 -9.55 -32.08
C LEU A 407 13.36 -10.39 -31.17
N LYS A 408 14.67 -10.32 -31.40
CA LYS A 408 15.69 -10.98 -30.57
C LYS A 408 16.44 -9.96 -29.71
N PRO A 409 16.90 -10.36 -28.49
CA PRO A 409 17.67 -9.46 -27.62
C PRO A 409 18.92 -8.87 -28.29
N ALA A 410 19.60 -9.66 -29.14
CA ALA A 410 20.81 -9.23 -29.86
C ALA A 410 20.56 -8.13 -30.92
N GLU A 411 19.29 -7.87 -31.27
CA GLU A 411 18.93 -6.79 -32.20
C GLU A 411 18.67 -5.46 -31.48
N LEU A 412 18.72 -5.45 -30.15
CA LEU A 412 18.57 -4.24 -29.35
C LEU A 412 19.90 -3.47 -29.23
N PRO A 413 19.86 -2.12 -29.21
CA PRO A 413 18.66 -1.27 -29.15
C PRO A 413 17.93 -1.12 -30.50
N GLY A 414 18.54 -1.58 -31.59
CA GLY A 414 18.10 -1.34 -32.96
C GLY A 414 18.30 0.12 -33.34
N ARG A 415 17.24 0.79 -33.79
CA ARG A 415 17.25 2.24 -34.01
C ARG A 415 17.20 2.95 -32.65
N SER A 416 18.34 3.49 -32.20
CA SER A 416 18.50 4.09 -30.87
C SER A 416 17.95 5.51 -30.75
N LEU A 417 17.86 6.25 -31.86
CA LEU A 417 17.28 7.59 -31.95
C LEU A 417 16.11 7.54 -32.93
N TYR A 418 14.89 7.49 -32.41
CA TYR A 418 13.68 7.41 -33.22
C TYR A 418 12.60 8.40 -32.83
N ILE A 419 12.86 9.24 -31.81
CA ILE A 419 12.02 10.37 -31.44
C ILE A 419 12.90 11.62 -31.36
N GLY A 420 12.41 12.72 -31.93
CA GLY A 420 13.02 14.04 -31.83
C GLY A 420 11.99 15.08 -31.38
N ALA A 421 12.46 16.17 -30.80
CA ALA A 421 11.63 17.31 -30.44
C ALA A 421 11.58 18.33 -31.58
N ASP A 422 10.46 19.04 -31.72
CA ASP A 422 10.32 20.15 -32.66
C ASP A 422 11.30 21.29 -32.31
N PRO A 423 12.24 21.67 -33.19
CA PRO A 423 13.20 22.75 -32.93
C PRO A 423 12.56 24.08 -32.51
N ILE A 424 11.35 24.39 -32.98
CA ILE A 424 10.64 25.62 -32.62
C ILE A 424 10.19 25.55 -31.16
N ALA A 425 9.61 24.42 -30.74
CA ALA A 425 9.23 24.20 -29.34
C ALA A 425 10.46 24.17 -28.43
N VAL A 426 11.57 23.56 -28.87
CA VAL A 426 12.84 23.56 -28.13
C VAL A 426 13.36 24.98 -27.88
N ALA A 427 13.32 25.85 -28.89
CA ALA A 427 13.72 27.25 -28.75
C ALA A 427 12.83 28.01 -27.77
N ARG A 428 11.50 27.81 -27.85
CA ARG A 428 10.53 28.40 -26.90
C ARG A 428 10.82 28.00 -25.45
N TRP A 429 11.10 26.71 -25.21
CA TRP A 429 11.48 26.24 -23.88
C TRP A 429 12.83 26.80 -23.42
N SER A 430 13.81 26.94 -24.32
CA SER A 430 15.08 27.58 -23.99
C SER A 430 14.88 29.02 -23.49
N GLU A 431 14.01 29.79 -24.15
CA GLU A 431 13.63 31.15 -23.73
C GLU A 431 12.93 31.15 -22.37
N MET A 432 11.94 30.28 -22.17
CA MET A 432 11.21 30.16 -20.89
C MET A 432 12.13 29.75 -19.73
N LEU A 433 13.08 28.85 -19.97
CA LEU A 433 14.04 28.42 -18.98
C LEU A 433 15.08 29.51 -18.65
N GLY A 434 15.28 30.47 -19.56
CA GLY A 434 16.23 31.55 -19.41
C GLY A 434 17.70 31.12 -19.60
N PRO A 435 18.67 32.01 -19.32
CA PRO A 435 20.08 31.69 -19.49
C PRO A 435 20.51 30.55 -18.57
N ARG A 436 21.25 29.59 -19.12
CA ARG A 436 21.77 28.45 -18.37
C ARG A 436 22.94 28.88 -17.49
N ARG A 437 22.84 28.69 -16.17
CA ARG A 437 23.90 28.99 -15.19
C ARG A 437 24.58 27.73 -14.71
N HIS A 438 23.82 26.65 -14.57
CA HIS A 438 24.26 25.34 -14.17
C HIS A 438 23.69 24.25 -15.10
N PRO A 439 24.23 23.01 -15.07
CA PRO A 439 23.59 21.87 -15.70
C PRO A 439 22.13 21.72 -15.25
N ARG A 440 21.27 21.38 -16.20
CA ARG A 440 19.83 21.21 -15.97
C ARG A 440 19.46 19.74 -15.84
N ALA A 441 18.87 19.36 -14.72
CA ALA A 441 18.43 18.00 -14.45
C ALA A 441 16.90 17.94 -14.32
N GLY A 442 16.27 17.10 -15.15
CA GLY A 442 14.83 16.80 -15.07
C GLY A 442 14.56 15.74 -14.01
N LEU A 443 13.49 15.89 -13.23
CA LEU A 443 13.12 14.94 -12.18
C LEU A 443 11.68 14.42 -12.34
N VAL A 444 11.51 13.10 -12.26
CA VAL A 444 10.22 12.39 -12.15
C VAL A 444 10.34 11.31 -11.08
N TRP A 445 9.58 11.40 -9.99
CA TRP A 445 9.72 10.48 -8.86
C TRP A 445 8.59 9.46 -8.76
N ALA A 446 7.45 9.70 -9.42
CA ALA A 446 6.28 8.83 -9.33
C ALA A 446 5.58 8.65 -10.69
N GLY A 447 5.00 7.46 -10.87
CA GLY A 447 4.15 7.14 -12.01
C GLY A 447 2.69 7.54 -11.81
N ARG A 448 1.80 6.92 -12.59
CA ARG A 448 0.35 7.07 -12.42
C ARG A 448 -0.13 6.17 -11.30
N ALA A 449 -0.85 6.74 -10.33
CA ALA A 449 -1.37 6.03 -9.16
C ALA A 449 -2.34 4.87 -9.48
N ASP A 450 -2.99 4.89 -10.67
CA ASP A 450 -3.90 3.82 -11.10
C ASP A 450 -3.19 2.62 -11.75
N HIS A 451 -1.86 2.67 -11.89
CA HIS A 451 -1.07 1.57 -12.43
C HIS A 451 -0.86 0.46 -11.38
N ALA A 452 -1.10 -0.79 -11.75
CA ALA A 452 -1.10 -1.95 -10.82
C ALA A 452 0.22 -2.18 -10.03
N ARG A 453 1.35 -1.65 -10.51
CA ARG A 453 2.66 -1.72 -9.83
C ARG A 453 3.18 -0.37 -9.36
N ASP A 454 2.35 0.67 -9.31
CA ASP A 454 2.83 2.01 -8.97
C ASP A 454 3.43 2.09 -7.56
N ARG A 455 2.79 1.43 -6.59
CA ARG A 455 3.29 1.29 -5.22
C ARG A 455 4.72 0.73 -5.13
N ASP A 456 5.09 -0.12 -6.09
CA ASP A 456 6.37 -0.81 -6.07
C ASP A 456 7.46 0.06 -6.67
N ARG A 457 7.13 0.99 -7.59
CA ARG A 457 8.10 1.72 -8.44
C ARG A 457 8.15 3.24 -8.22
N SER A 458 7.16 3.81 -7.55
CA SER A 458 7.07 5.24 -7.24
C SER A 458 7.77 5.56 -5.92
N LEU A 459 8.34 6.76 -5.84
CA LEU A 459 9.08 7.28 -4.68
C LEU A 459 8.32 8.49 -4.11
N SER A 460 8.58 8.86 -2.85
CA SER A 460 8.24 10.20 -2.34
C SER A 460 9.32 11.20 -2.78
N LEU A 461 8.94 12.45 -3.06
CA LEU A 461 9.89 13.52 -3.36
C LEU A 461 10.87 13.77 -2.19
N ASP A 462 10.43 13.56 -0.95
CA ASP A 462 11.25 13.82 0.25
C ASP A 462 12.53 12.98 0.31
N LEU A 463 12.52 11.81 -0.33
CA LEU A 463 13.70 10.95 -0.47
C LEU A 463 14.84 11.65 -1.21
N PHE A 464 14.53 12.63 -2.08
CA PHE A 464 15.50 13.35 -2.89
C PHE A 464 16.15 14.55 -2.17
N HIS A 465 15.85 14.81 -0.90
CA HIS A 465 16.32 16.01 -0.19
C HIS A 465 17.85 16.21 -0.30
N GLU A 466 18.67 15.16 -0.16
CA GLU A 466 20.13 15.26 -0.31
C GLU A 466 20.55 15.58 -1.75
N ALA A 467 19.93 14.94 -2.73
CA ALA A 467 20.21 15.14 -4.16
C ALA A 467 19.82 16.57 -4.61
N LEU A 468 18.68 17.05 -4.12
CA LEU A 468 18.14 18.38 -4.41
C LEU A 468 18.96 19.49 -3.72
N ALA A 469 19.60 19.20 -2.59
CA ALA A 469 20.48 20.12 -1.88
C ALA A 469 21.88 20.28 -2.52
N LEU A 470 22.23 19.48 -3.54
CA LEU A 470 23.50 19.63 -4.25
C LEU A 470 23.54 20.98 -4.98
N PRO A 471 24.52 21.86 -4.68
CA PRO A 471 24.63 23.12 -5.41
C PRO A 471 25.14 22.88 -6.82
N GLY A 472 24.77 23.78 -7.73
CA GLY A 472 25.25 23.72 -9.11
C GLY A 472 24.46 22.78 -10.01
N ILE A 473 23.20 22.48 -9.67
CA ILE A 473 22.21 21.84 -10.55
C ILE A 473 20.97 22.73 -10.60
N GLU A 474 20.46 22.99 -11.80
CA GLU A 474 19.13 23.57 -12.00
C GLU A 474 18.10 22.43 -12.11
N TRP A 475 17.34 22.17 -11.04
CA TRP A 475 16.31 21.14 -11.02
C TRP A 475 15.02 21.59 -11.71
N ILE A 476 14.53 20.75 -12.63
CA ILE A 476 13.31 21.00 -13.40
C ILE A 476 12.37 19.82 -13.18
N SER A 477 11.17 20.09 -12.69
CA SER A 477 10.13 19.07 -12.55
C SER A 477 9.61 18.66 -13.93
N LEU A 478 9.53 17.34 -14.16
CA LEU A 478 8.79 16.73 -15.25
C LEU A 478 7.61 15.89 -14.70
N GLN A 479 7.30 16.03 -13.41
CA GLN A 479 6.27 15.27 -12.72
C GLN A 479 4.88 15.84 -13.00
N LEU A 480 3.95 14.96 -13.38
CA LEU A 480 2.53 15.28 -13.54
C LEU A 480 1.66 14.45 -12.57
N GLY A 481 0.40 14.85 -12.44
CA GLY A 481 -0.58 14.17 -11.61
C GLY A 481 -0.46 14.51 -10.11
N PRO A 482 -1.19 13.79 -9.23
CA PRO A 482 -1.22 14.06 -7.80
C PRO A 482 0.15 14.17 -7.12
N PRO A 483 1.19 13.35 -7.46
CA PRO A 483 2.51 13.47 -6.84
C PRO A 483 3.18 14.84 -7.02
N ARG A 484 2.84 15.61 -8.06
CA ARG A 484 3.34 16.98 -8.29
C ARG A 484 3.09 17.91 -7.10
N GLN A 485 2.03 17.67 -6.32
CA GLN A 485 1.69 18.49 -5.14
C GLN A 485 2.78 18.48 -4.06
N GLN A 486 3.64 17.44 -4.02
CA GLN A 486 4.76 17.34 -3.08
C GLN A 486 5.81 18.45 -3.28
N ILE A 487 5.86 19.10 -4.45
CA ILE A 487 6.78 20.24 -4.68
C ILE A 487 6.46 21.39 -3.72
N ALA A 488 5.18 21.62 -3.39
CA ALA A 488 4.76 22.74 -2.55
C ALA A 488 5.28 22.65 -1.11
N THR A 489 5.60 21.44 -0.65
CA THR A 489 6.14 21.17 0.69
C THR A 489 7.65 20.85 0.66
N CYS A 490 8.29 20.93 -0.50
CA CYS A 490 9.72 20.66 -0.66
C CYS A 490 10.54 21.94 -0.39
N ASP A 491 11.53 21.86 0.49
CA ASP A 491 12.42 22.99 0.81
C ASP A 491 13.39 23.35 -0.32
N ALA A 492 13.58 22.47 -1.30
CA ALA A 492 14.51 22.68 -2.40
C ALA A 492 13.88 23.43 -3.58
N GLU A 493 14.69 24.26 -4.26
CA GLU A 493 14.25 24.98 -5.45
C GLU A 493 14.13 24.02 -6.65
N ILE A 494 12.90 23.58 -6.92
CA ILE A 494 12.54 22.83 -8.13
C ILE A 494 11.69 23.73 -9.02
N ARG A 495 12.13 23.97 -10.25
CA ARG A 495 11.36 24.74 -11.23
C ARG A 495 10.28 23.85 -11.83
N ASP A 496 9.03 24.19 -11.56
CA ASP A 496 7.87 23.43 -12.03
C ASP A 496 7.20 24.11 -13.23
N PHE A 497 6.86 23.30 -14.23
CA PHE A 497 6.18 23.72 -15.46
C PHE A 497 5.06 22.75 -15.85
N GLY A 498 4.51 22.02 -14.89
CA GLY A 498 3.50 20.99 -15.17
C GLY A 498 2.24 21.53 -15.85
N ASP A 499 1.93 22.83 -15.71
CA ASP A 499 0.76 23.45 -16.33
C ASP A 499 0.97 23.73 -17.83
N GLU A 500 2.22 23.88 -18.27
CA GLU A 500 2.58 24.08 -19.68
C GLU A 500 2.82 22.76 -20.44
N LEU A 501 2.92 21.64 -19.73
CA LEU A 501 3.12 20.30 -20.28
C LEU A 501 1.79 19.63 -20.66
N HIS A 502 1.19 20.09 -21.76
CA HIS A 502 -0.11 19.60 -22.24
C HIS A 502 -0.04 18.25 -22.98
N ASP A 503 1.12 17.91 -23.54
CA ASP A 503 1.35 16.66 -24.26
C ASP A 503 2.82 16.20 -24.19
N PHE A 504 3.12 15.04 -24.78
CA PHE A 504 4.48 14.51 -24.79
C PHE A 504 5.40 15.20 -25.81
N ALA A 505 4.88 15.99 -26.76
CA ALA A 505 5.71 16.79 -27.66
C ALA A 505 6.32 17.96 -26.89
N GLU A 506 5.54 18.61 -26.01
CA GLU A 506 6.03 19.63 -25.08
C GLU A 506 7.03 19.05 -24.08
N THR A 507 6.71 17.89 -23.52
CA THR A 507 7.63 17.18 -22.62
C THR A 507 8.97 16.86 -23.32
N ALA A 508 8.94 16.41 -24.58
CA ALA A 508 10.14 16.17 -25.36
C ALA A 508 10.93 17.46 -25.64
N ALA A 509 10.25 18.56 -25.95
CA ALA A 509 10.89 19.85 -26.19
C ALA A 509 11.56 20.43 -24.92
N LEU A 510 10.94 20.23 -23.75
CA LEU A 510 11.56 20.55 -22.46
C LEU A 510 12.77 19.65 -22.20
N ILE A 511 12.64 18.33 -22.36
CA ILE A 511 13.73 17.36 -22.21
C ILE A 511 14.93 17.69 -23.12
N ALA A 512 14.68 18.19 -24.33
CA ALA A 512 15.73 18.60 -25.26
C ALA A 512 16.66 19.67 -24.67
N ASN A 513 16.16 20.51 -23.76
CA ASN A 513 16.90 21.56 -23.05
C ASN A 513 17.58 21.09 -21.76
N LEU A 514 17.50 19.80 -21.41
CA LEU A 514 18.10 19.21 -20.21
C LEU A 514 19.41 18.48 -20.53
N ASP A 515 20.29 18.41 -19.53
CA ASP A 515 21.55 17.66 -19.58
C ASP A 515 21.38 16.22 -19.08
N LEU A 516 20.48 16.02 -18.12
CA LEU A 516 20.15 14.71 -17.53
C LEU A 516 18.66 14.64 -17.21
N VAL A 517 18.07 13.44 -17.33
CA VAL A 517 16.74 13.12 -16.78
C VAL A 517 16.91 12.03 -15.71
N VAL A 518 16.46 12.27 -14.50
CA VAL A 518 16.35 11.26 -13.43
C VAL A 518 14.87 10.91 -13.27
N SER A 519 14.52 9.65 -13.47
CA SER A 519 13.13 9.22 -13.49
C SER A 519 12.95 7.88 -12.79
N ALA A 520 11.85 7.72 -12.04
CA ALA A 520 11.27 6.39 -11.80
C ALA A 520 10.93 5.68 -13.13
N ASP A 521 10.56 4.41 -13.10
CA ASP A 521 10.14 3.66 -14.29
C ASP A 521 8.81 4.19 -14.87
N THR A 522 8.89 5.24 -15.69
CA THR A 522 7.76 6.00 -16.26
C THR A 522 7.89 6.21 -17.76
N ALA A 523 6.83 6.73 -18.40
CA ALA A 523 6.86 7.12 -19.81
C ALA A 523 7.94 8.17 -20.12
N VAL A 524 8.31 9.03 -19.16
CA VAL A 524 9.37 10.04 -19.32
C VAL A 524 10.74 9.38 -19.44
N ALA A 525 11.01 8.31 -18.68
CA ALA A 525 12.24 7.52 -18.83
C ALA A 525 12.36 6.94 -20.24
N HIS A 526 11.27 6.37 -20.77
CA HIS A 526 11.20 5.84 -22.12
C HIS A 526 11.36 6.93 -23.20
N LEU A 527 10.76 8.11 -22.98
CA LEU A 527 10.88 9.26 -23.88
C LEU A 527 12.32 9.77 -23.96
N ALA A 528 12.94 10.05 -22.82
CA ALA A 528 14.31 10.53 -22.76
C ALA A 528 15.28 9.52 -23.42
N GLY A 529 15.10 8.23 -23.13
CA GLY A 529 15.87 7.16 -23.77
C GLY A 529 15.66 7.08 -25.29
N ALA A 530 14.43 7.24 -25.78
CA ALA A 530 14.10 7.22 -27.22
C ALA A 530 14.63 8.43 -28.00
N MET A 531 14.83 9.55 -27.29
CA MET A 531 15.49 10.76 -27.79
C MET A 531 17.02 10.68 -27.71
N GLY A 532 17.57 9.64 -27.08
CA GLY A 532 18.99 9.51 -26.76
C GLY A 532 19.52 10.59 -25.84
N LYS A 533 18.68 11.09 -24.93
CA LYS A 533 19.13 11.91 -23.80
C LYS A 533 19.70 11.03 -22.70
N ALA A 534 20.68 11.56 -21.97
CA ALA A 534 21.16 10.90 -20.76
C ALA A 534 20.00 10.75 -19.79
N VAL A 535 19.73 9.52 -19.35
CA VAL A 535 18.61 9.22 -18.46
C VAL A 535 19.03 8.23 -17.38
N TRP A 536 18.74 8.53 -16.13
CA TRP A 536 18.93 7.63 -15.01
C TRP A 536 17.58 7.12 -14.56
N VAL A 537 17.42 5.80 -14.54
CA VAL A 537 16.15 5.14 -14.22
C VAL A 537 16.25 4.48 -12.85
N LEU A 538 15.36 4.89 -11.95
CA LEU A 538 15.25 4.34 -10.60
C LEU A 538 14.29 3.15 -10.64
N LEU A 539 14.78 2.00 -10.21
CA LEU A 539 14.10 0.72 -10.37
C LEU A 539 13.88 0.03 -9.02
N PRO A 540 12.72 -0.61 -8.84
CA PRO A 540 12.45 -1.39 -7.65
C PRO A 540 13.27 -2.68 -7.62
N PHE A 541 13.16 -3.42 -6.51
CA PHE A 541 13.93 -4.65 -6.29
C PHE A 541 13.74 -5.67 -7.43
N VAL A 542 12.48 -5.91 -7.81
CA VAL A 542 12.15 -6.64 -9.05
C VAL A 542 11.52 -5.68 -10.05
N PRO A 543 12.25 -5.30 -11.11
CA PRO A 543 11.83 -4.27 -12.06
C PRO A 543 10.80 -4.80 -13.07
N ASP A 544 10.27 -3.91 -13.91
CA ASP A 544 9.65 -4.32 -15.15
C ASP A 544 10.63 -5.09 -16.05
N TRP A 545 10.10 -6.06 -16.81
CA TRP A 545 10.90 -6.95 -17.65
C TRP A 545 11.73 -6.21 -18.70
N ARG A 546 11.36 -4.99 -19.10
CA ARG A 546 12.13 -4.17 -20.05
C ARG A 546 13.53 -3.85 -19.55
N TRP A 547 13.71 -3.76 -18.24
CA TRP A 547 14.97 -3.41 -17.62
C TRP A 547 15.86 -4.62 -17.30
N LEU A 548 15.34 -5.85 -17.45
CA LEU A 548 16.03 -7.10 -17.13
C LEU A 548 16.57 -7.13 -15.68
N LEU A 549 17.39 -8.13 -15.38
CA LEU A 549 18.03 -8.35 -14.07
C LEU A 549 19.54 -8.08 -14.14
N ASP A 550 20.15 -7.81 -12.98
CA ASP A 550 21.60 -7.82 -12.74
C ASP A 550 22.47 -6.98 -13.69
N ARG A 551 21.96 -5.80 -14.09
CA ARG A 551 22.69 -4.89 -14.98
C ARG A 551 22.42 -3.42 -14.70
N GLU A 552 23.40 -2.55 -14.92
CA GLU A 552 23.26 -1.09 -14.72
C GLU A 552 23.01 -0.33 -16.03
N ASP A 553 22.97 -1.01 -17.17
CA ASP A 553 22.69 -0.46 -18.50
C ASP A 553 21.36 -0.98 -19.06
N SER A 554 20.81 -0.31 -20.08
CA SER A 554 19.58 -0.76 -20.76
C SER A 554 19.87 -1.36 -22.13
N PRO A 555 19.35 -2.55 -22.47
CA PRO A 555 19.43 -3.05 -23.84
C PRO A 555 18.62 -2.17 -24.80
N TRP A 556 17.57 -1.48 -24.32
CA TRP A 556 16.68 -0.66 -25.14
C TRP A 556 17.20 0.75 -25.39
N TYR A 557 17.93 1.32 -24.44
CA TYR A 557 18.32 2.73 -24.41
C TYR A 557 19.81 2.87 -24.06
N PRO A 558 20.68 3.10 -25.05
CA PRO A 558 22.14 3.20 -24.81
C PRO A 558 22.56 4.31 -23.84
N THR A 559 21.73 5.34 -23.70
CA THR A 559 21.98 6.49 -22.81
C THR A 559 21.37 6.32 -21.42
N ALA A 560 20.72 5.19 -21.16
CA ALA A 560 20.11 4.90 -19.87
C ALA A 560 21.11 4.24 -18.92
N ARG A 561 21.13 4.73 -17.67
CA ARG A 561 21.78 4.08 -16.53
C ARG A 561 20.73 3.69 -15.50
N LEU A 562 20.85 2.50 -14.93
CA LEU A 562 19.84 1.89 -14.08
C LEU A 562 20.32 1.84 -12.63
N PHE A 563 19.52 2.38 -11.71
CA PHE A 563 19.76 2.35 -10.28
C PHE A 563 18.67 1.53 -9.60
N ARG A 564 19.03 0.34 -9.11
CA ARG A 564 18.08 -0.66 -8.60
C ARG A 564 18.09 -0.76 -7.09
N GLN A 565 16.94 -0.97 -6.46
CA GLN A 565 16.93 -1.41 -5.07
C GLN A 565 17.74 -2.72 -4.94
N ARG A 566 18.57 -2.80 -3.89
CA ARG A 566 19.28 -4.04 -3.53
C ARG A 566 18.53 -4.88 -2.51
N GLU A 567 17.59 -4.24 -1.82
CA GLU A 567 16.72 -4.82 -0.81
C GLU A 567 15.32 -4.28 -1.07
N LEU A 568 14.30 -5.13 -0.91
CA LEU A 568 12.91 -4.77 -1.15
C LEU A 568 12.51 -3.56 -0.29
N GLY A 569 12.01 -2.50 -0.93
CA GLY A 569 11.54 -1.30 -0.24
C GLY A 569 12.62 -0.26 0.10
N ASN A 570 13.90 -0.60 -0.01
CA ASN A 570 15.01 0.30 0.32
C ASN A 570 15.30 1.26 -0.84
N TRP A 571 14.55 2.37 -0.92
CA TRP A 571 14.78 3.46 -1.88
C TRP A 571 15.92 4.40 -1.46
N ASP A 572 16.19 4.56 -0.17
CA ASP A 572 17.27 5.42 0.34
C ASP A 572 18.63 5.03 -0.22
N GLY A 573 18.93 3.72 -0.22
CA GLY A 573 20.16 3.20 -0.83
C GLY A 573 20.25 3.46 -2.34
N VAL A 574 19.12 3.61 -3.04
CA VAL A 574 19.08 4.02 -4.45
C VAL A 574 19.43 5.50 -4.57
N ILE A 575 18.78 6.37 -3.80
CA ILE A 575 18.98 7.82 -3.86
C ILE A 575 20.38 8.23 -3.40
N GLN A 576 20.96 7.58 -2.40
CA GLN A 576 22.35 7.81 -2.00
C GLN A 576 23.33 7.56 -3.14
N ARG A 577 23.13 6.47 -3.91
CA ARG A 577 23.96 6.17 -5.08
C ARG A 577 23.72 7.14 -6.23
N VAL A 578 22.48 7.57 -6.44
CA VAL A 578 22.16 8.63 -7.41
C VAL A 578 22.86 9.92 -7.03
N THR A 579 22.79 10.35 -5.77
CA THR A 579 23.42 11.57 -5.24
C THR A 579 24.92 11.55 -5.43
N ALA A 580 25.59 10.47 -4.99
CA ALA A 580 27.03 10.31 -5.18
C ALA A 580 27.44 10.30 -6.66
N GLU A 581 26.57 9.81 -7.54
CA GLU A 581 26.83 9.82 -8.98
C GLU A 581 26.55 11.16 -9.62
N LEU A 582 25.56 11.94 -9.16
CA LEU A 582 25.33 13.32 -9.60
C LEU A 582 26.56 14.19 -9.33
N GLU A 583 27.14 14.06 -8.13
CA GLU A 583 28.38 14.75 -7.74
C GLU A 583 29.51 14.45 -8.74
N LYS A 584 29.72 13.17 -9.06
CA LYS A 584 30.74 12.75 -10.03
C LYS A 584 30.43 13.20 -11.46
N HIS A 585 29.18 13.06 -11.88
CA HIS A 585 28.75 13.32 -13.25
C HIS A 585 28.86 14.80 -13.62
N PHE A 586 28.52 15.69 -12.69
CA PHE A 586 28.61 17.14 -12.89
C PHE A 586 29.86 17.78 -12.27
N GLY A 587 30.73 17.01 -11.62
CA GLY A 587 31.96 17.51 -11.00
C GLY A 587 31.71 18.49 -9.84
N LEU A 588 30.67 18.24 -9.05
CA LEU A 588 30.23 19.12 -7.97
C LEU A 588 31.12 18.95 -6.73
N THR A 589 31.46 20.07 -6.10
CA THR A 589 32.15 20.09 -4.80
C THR A 589 31.14 20.48 -3.73
N ARG A 590 30.99 19.63 -2.70
CA ARG A 590 30.14 19.99 -1.56
C ARG A 590 30.69 21.28 -0.94
N PRO A 591 29.86 22.31 -0.69
CA PRO A 591 30.24 23.34 0.25
C PRO A 591 30.50 22.60 1.55
N HIS A 592 31.68 22.83 2.14
CA HIS A 592 31.94 22.39 3.51
C HIS A 592 30.75 22.85 4.35
N ARG A 593 29.92 21.89 4.79
CA ARG A 593 28.91 22.16 5.82
C ARG A 593 29.68 22.83 6.96
N SER A 594 29.31 24.06 7.30
CA SER A 594 29.73 24.67 8.56
C SER A 594 29.46 23.63 9.66
N ALA A 595 30.43 23.48 10.54
CA ALA A 595 30.58 22.38 11.47
C ALA A 595 29.53 22.33 12.60
N ASP A 596 28.27 22.68 12.33
CA ASP A 596 27.20 22.72 13.32
C ASP A 596 26.13 21.64 13.13
N HIS A 597 26.16 20.85 12.04
CA HIS A 597 25.28 19.67 11.85
C HIS A 597 26.05 18.40 11.45
N ALA A 598 27.34 18.38 11.73
CA ALA A 598 28.13 17.17 11.77
C ALA A 598 29.01 17.24 13.01
N ALA A 599 28.37 17.09 14.18
CA ALA A 599 29.01 16.22 15.13
C ALA A 599 29.07 14.85 14.44
N ALA A 600 30.19 14.59 13.76
CA ALA A 600 30.76 13.25 13.78
C ALA A 600 31.00 12.92 15.27
N VAL A 601 29.90 12.65 15.99
CA VAL A 601 29.96 11.84 17.18
C VAL A 601 30.52 10.53 16.66
N ASP A 602 31.57 10.06 17.31
CA ASP A 602 32.09 8.72 17.21
C ASP A 602 30.92 7.73 17.44
N LEU A 603 30.15 7.45 16.39
CA LEU A 603 28.72 7.07 16.48
C LEU A 603 28.51 5.63 16.96
N ALA A 604 29.61 4.97 17.32
CA ALA A 604 29.63 3.65 17.91
C ALA A 604 30.89 3.49 18.76
N ALA A 605 31.02 4.27 19.84
CA ALA A 605 31.86 3.80 20.95
C ALA A 605 31.39 2.37 21.26
N ALA A 606 32.28 1.37 21.13
CA ALA A 606 31.87 -0.03 21.19
C ALA A 606 31.09 -0.38 22.48
N THR A 607 31.31 0.42 23.53
CA THR A 607 30.60 0.30 24.81
C THR A 607 30.30 1.66 25.46
N THR A 608 29.22 1.73 26.23
CA THR A 608 28.84 2.86 27.10
C THR A 608 28.35 2.37 28.47
N ALA A 609 28.15 3.27 29.44
CA ALA A 609 27.57 2.91 30.74
C ALA A 609 26.05 2.74 30.66
N CYS A 610 25.50 1.69 31.28
CA CYS A 610 24.08 1.44 31.37
C CYS A 610 23.36 2.53 32.17
N LYS A 611 22.24 3.04 31.65
CA LYS A 611 21.43 4.10 32.28
C LYS A 611 20.77 3.69 33.62
N ILE A 612 20.70 2.40 33.96
CA ILE A 612 20.09 1.91 35.20
C ILE A 612 21.13 1.40 36.20
N CYS A 613 21.94 0.41 35.80
CA CYS A 613 22.87 -0.26 36.72
C CYS A 613 24.32 0.23 36.63
N ASN A 614 24.62 1.18 35.74
CA ASN A 614 25.94 1.75 35.49
C ASN A 614 27.02 0.74 35.04
N GLN A 615 26.64 -0.52 34.76
CA GLN A 615 27.52 -1.53 34.16
C GLN A 615 27.74 -1.28 32.67
N GLN A 616 28.75 -1.92 32.09
CA GLN A 616 29.06 -1.78 30.68
C GLN A 616 27.92 -2.31 29.79
N ALA A 617 27.58 -1.55 28.76
CA ALA A 617 26.62 -1.89 27.72
C ALA A 617 27.34 -1.82 26.37
N ALA A 618 27.25 -2.89 25.58
CA ALA A 618 27.87 -2.95 24.26
C ALA A 618 26.90 -2.47 23.18
N LEU A 619 27.43 -2.00 22.04
CA LEU A 619 26.61 -1.71 20.87
C LEU A 619 25.79 -2.95 20.50
N PHE A 620 24.47 -2.80 20.48
CA PHE A 620 23.51 -3.85 20.17
C PHE A 620 23.10 -3.83 18.70
N GLY A 621 23.05 -2.64 18.11
CA GLY A 621 22.79 -2.41 16.70
C GLY A 621 22.53 -0.94 16.42
N ILE A 622 22.39 -0.61 15.15
CA ILE A 622 22.09 0.75 14.69
C ILE A 622 20.83 0.67 13.84
N VAL A 623 19.90 1.58 14.08
CA VAL A 623 18.66 1.70 13.29
C VAL A 623 18.55 3.12 12.76
N ASP A 624 17.76 3.32 11.71
CA ASP A 624 17.42 4.67 11.27
C ASP A 624 16.48 5.35 12.27
N PHE A 625 16.55 6.68 12.38
CA PHE A 625 15.64 7.47 13.22
C PHE A 625 14.17 7.28 12.84
N GLU A 626 13.84 7.05 11.57
CA GLU A 626 12.46 6.86 11.08
C GLU A 626 11.91 5.44 11.33
N LYS A 627 12.76 4.54 11.88
CA LYS A 627 12.30 3.23 12.34
C LYS A 627 11.22 3.42 13.42
N ASN A 628 10.06 2.84 13.17
CA ASN A 628 8.85 3.07 13.95
C ASN A 628 8.15 1.75 14.36
N CYS A 629 7.20 1.83 15.29
CA CYS A 629 6.49 0.67 15.83
C CYS A 629 5.55 -0.01 14.82
N GLU A 630 5.04 0.75 13.85
CA GLU A 630 4.08 0.26 12.85
C GLU A 630 4.75 -0.59 11.75
N GLU A 631 6.08 -0.73 11.78
CA GLU A 631 6.79 -1.74 10.99
C GLU A 631 6.31 -3.16 11.30
N ARG A 632 5.83 -3.43 12.52
CA ARG A 632 5.18 -4.72 12.86
C ARG A 632 3.92 -4.99 12.04
N ASN A 633 3.29 -3.93 11.55
CA ASN A 633 2.12 -3.93 10.69
C ASN A 633 2.49 -3.69 9.21
N GLY A 634 3.78 -3.73 8.89
CA GLY A 634 4.30 -3.52 7.54
C GLY A 634 4.32 -2.06 7.07
N ILE A 635 4.12 -1.10 7.98
CA ILE A 635 4.16 0.33 7.67
C ILE A 635 5.56 0.86 7.95
N PHE A 636 6.36 0.95 6.89
CA PHE A 636 7.71 1.49 6.96
C PHE A 636 7.71 2.95 6.53
N ARG A 637 8.43 3.80 7.25
CA ARG A 637 8.72 5.18 6.82
C ARG A 637 10.03 5.18 6.03
N ALA A 638 10.16 6.16 5.14
CA ALA A 638 11.42 6.44 4.47
C ALA A 638 12.52 6.66 5.51
N ALA A 639 13.71 6.09 5.31
CA ALA A 639 14.80 6.29 6.26
C ALA A 639 15.26 7.75 6.20
N SER A 640 15.43 8.39 7.35
CA SER A 640 15.98 9.75 7.45
C SER A 640 17.48 9.82 7.14
N GLY A 641 18.18 8.68 7.14
CA GLY A 641 19.63 8.59 7.14
C GLY A 641 20.27 8.88 8.50
N VAL A 642 19.48 9.23 9.52
CA VAL A 642 19.97 9.53 10.87
C VAL A 642 20.14 8.21 11.61
N SER A 643 21.40 7.79 11.76
CA SER A 643 21.74 6.57 12.49
C SER A 643 21.57 6.75 14.00
N VAL A 644 20.77 5.86 14.61
CA VAL A 644 20.54 5.81 16.06
C VAL A 644 21.13 4.51 16.62
N PRO A 645 22.28 4.57 17.33
CA PRO A 645 22.89 3.41 17.94
C PRO A 645 22.16 3.03 19.23
N TYR A 646 21.78 1.75 19.35
CA TYR A 646 21.27 1.17 20.59
C TYR A 646 22.34 0.30 21.24
N TYR A 647 22.40 0.34 22.56
CA TYR A 647 23.34 -0.38 23.41
C TYR A 647 22.58 -1.34 24.31
N ARG A 648 23.10 -2.56 24.49
CA ARG A 648 22.52 -3.57 25.38
C ARG A 648 23.42 -3.81 26.58
N CYS A 649 22.86 -3.67 27.78
CA CYS A 649 23.57 -3.97 29.02
C CYS A 649 23.69 -5.48 29.22
N SER A 650 24.90 -5.98 29.46
CA SER A 650 25.15 -7.39 29.74
C SER A 650 24.66 -7.84 31.11
N ASN A 651 24.51 -6.90 32.06
CA ASN A 651 24.12 -7.21 33.44
C ASN A 651 22.60 -7.21 33.66
N CYS A 652 21.89 -6.18 33.18
CA CYS A 652 20.45 -6.07 33.39
C CYS A 652 19.63 -6.18 32.11
N GLY A 653 20.22 -6.38 30.93
CA GLY A 653 19.48 -6.57 29.68
C GLY A 653 18.85 -5.31 29.06
N LEU A 654 18.91 -4.16 29.73
CA LEU A 654 18.40 -2.87 29.20
C LEU A 654 18.99 -2.58 27.82
N VAL A 655 18.13 -2.24 26.86
CA VAL A 655 18.51 -1.74 25.54
C VAL A 655 18.19 -0.25 25.47
N PHE A 656 19.13 0.61 25.08
CA PHE A 656 18.90 2.07 25.10
C PHE A 656 19.80 2.81 24.11
N THR A 657 19.39 4.00 23.69
CA THR A 657 20.23 4.93 22.91
C THR A 657 20.74 6.08 23.77
N ARG A 658 21.89 6.64 23.37
CA ARG A 658 22.48 7.88 23.91
C ARG A 658 22.24 9.09 22.99
N ALA A 659 21.68 8.87 21.79
CA ALA A 659 21.54 9.89 20.74
C ALA A 659 20.57 11.03 21.10
N PHE A 660 19.83 10.88 22.19
CA PHE A 660 18.79 11.79 22.67
C PHE A 660 19.14 12.38 24.04
N ASP A 661 20.33 12.08 24.59
CA ASP A 661 20.70 12.49 25.95
C ASP A 661 20.89 14.02 26.07
N ASP A 662 21.22 14.69 24.97
CA ASP A 662 21.43 16.13 24.87
C ASP A 662 20.21 16.89 24.32
N TRP A 663 19.09 16.20 24.06
CA TRP A 663 17.87 16.83 23.59
C TRP A 663 17.16 17.52 24.74
N ASP A 664 16.80 18.79 24.55
CA ASP A 664 15.84 19.45 25.42
C ASP A 664 14.41 18.99 25.11
N LYS A 665 13.47 19.37 25.98
CA LYS A 665 12.07 18.94 25.87
C LYS A 665 11.41 19.49 24.62
N GLU A 666 11.71 20.75 24.31
CA GLU A 666 11.19 21.44 23.14
C GLU A 666 11.61 20.74 21.84
N ARG A 667 12.86 20.30 21.75
CA ARG A 667 13.37 19.48 20.64
C ARG A 667 12.69 18.12 20.59
N PHE A 668 12.57 17.43 21.72
CA PHE A 668 11.92 16.11 21.76
C PHE A 668 10.46 16.19 21.28
N VAL A 669 9.70 17.20 21.72
CA VAL A 669 8.32 17.41 21.26
C VAL A 669 8.27 17.74 19.77
N ARG A 670 9.15 18.63 19.29
CA ARG A 670 9.19 19.01 17.87
C ARG A 670 9.55 17.84 16.95
N ASP A 671 10.50 17.00 17.35
CA ASP A 671 11.06 15.99 16.46
C ASP A 671 10.34 14.62 16.61
N ILE A 672 9.75 14.33 17.78
CA ILE A 672 8.96 13.11 18.04
C ILE A 672 7.46 13.38 17.95
N TYR A 673 6.91 14.21 18.85
CA TYR A 673 5.48 14.49 18.99
C TYR A 673 4.97 15.62 18.06
N ASN A 674 5.47 15.65 16.83
CA ASN A 674 4.99 16.55 15.78
C ASN A 674 3.62 16.11 15.21
N ASP A 675 3.11 16.89 14.26
CA ASP A 675 1.83 16.64 13.59
C ASP A 675 1.75 15.26 12.91
N ASP A 676 2.90 14.66 12.62
CA ASP A 676 3.05 13.32 12.04
C ASP A 676 2.98 12.16 13.05
N TYR A 677 2.99 12.45 14.36
CA TYR A 677 3.10 11.39 15.38
C TYR A 677 1.92 10.41 15.34
N CYS A 678 0.71 10.90 15.04
CA CYS A 678 -0.48 10.05 14.86
C CYS A 678 -0.35 9.04 13.72
N ASN A 679 0.57 9.25 12.76
CA ASN A 679 0.79 8.32 11.66
C ASN A 679 1.66 7.12 12.07
N VAL A 680 2.45 7.25 13.14
CA VAL A 680 3.33 6.19 13.69
C VAL A 680 2.81 5.62 15.00
N ASP A 681 1.82 6.29 15.60
CA ASP A 681 1.09 5.84 16.77
C ASP A 681 -0.38 6.34 16.74
N PRO A 682 -1.25 5.75 15.90
CA PRO A 682 -2.62 6.24 15.70
C PRO A 682 -3.53 6.11 16.93
N ASP A 683 -3.20 5.19 17.84
CA ASP A 683 -4.00 4.94 19.04
C ASP A 683 -3.74 5.97 20.16
N TYR A 684 -2.68 6.76 20.04
CA TYR A 684 -2.20 7.71 21.04
C TYR A 684 -3.26 8.72 21.51
N ALA A 685 -4.01 9.32 20.57
CA ALA A 685 -4.84 10.50 20.87
C ALA A 685 -6.16 10.18 21.61
N GLU A 686 -6.83 9.06 21.27
CA GLU A 686 -8.16 8.75 21.79
C GLU A 686 -8.37 7.29 22.21
N THR A 687 -7.97 6.33 21.38
CA THR A 687 -8.25 4.90 21.60
C THR A 687 -7.56 4.38 22.87
N ARG A 688 -6.26 4.65 23.03
CA ARG A 688 -5.45 4.18 24.16
C ARG A 688 -5.87 4.84 25.49
N PRO A 689 -6.00 6.18 25.60
CA PRO A 689 -6.45 6.81 26.86
C PRO A 689 -7.81 6.28 27.34
N ARG A 690 -8.72 5.96 26.41
CA ARG A 690 -10.03 5.37 26.74
C ARG A 690 -9.91 3.96 27.30
N ALA A 691 -9.16 3.09 26.62
CA ALA A 691 -8.93 1.71 27.07
C ALA A 691 -8.25 1.67 28.46
N ASN A 692 -7.25 2.53 28.67
CA ASN A 692 -6.55 2.64 29.95
C ASN A 692 -7.45 3.16 31.08
N ALA A 693 -8.31 4.15 30.81
CA ALA A 693 -9.30 4.62 31.77
C ALA A 693 -10.31 3.52 32.15
N GLU A 694 -10.83 2.77 31.17
CA GLU A 694 -11.74 1.64 31.43
C GLU A 694 -11.07 0.54 32.28
N PHE A 695 -9.80 0.24 31.99
CA PHE A 695 -9.00 -0.70 32.77
C PHE A 695 -8.84 -0.23 34.23
N LEU A 696 -8.42 1.01 34.46
CA LEU A 696 -8.24 1.57 35.79
C LEU A 696 -9.56 1.64 36.57
N SER A 697 -10.65 2.11 35.93
CA SER A 697 -11.99 2.12 36.52
C SER A 697 -12.42 0.72 36.97
N ARG A 698 -12.14 -0.31 36.18
CA ARG A 698 -12.46 -1.70 36.52
C ARG A 698 -11.60 -2.24 37.66
N LEU A 699 -10.31 -1.90 37.69
CA LEU A 699 -9.39 -2.31 38.74
C LEU A 699 -9.75 -1.66 40.09
N LEU A 700 -10.10 -0.38 40.06
CA LEU A 700 -10.40 0.43 41.24
C LEU A 700 -11.89 0.46 41.62
N ARG A 701 -12.74 -0.36 40.96
CA ARG A 701 -14.20 -0.37 41.16
C ARG A 701 -14.65 -0.51 42.61
N ASN A 702 -13.86 -1.20 43.45
CA ASN A 702 -14.14 -1.46 44.86
C ASN A 702 -13.41 -0.50 45.82
N LYS A 703 -12.68 0.49 45.30
CA LYS A 703 -11.86 1.44 46.07
C LYS A 703 -11.91 2.82 45.39
N ARG A 704 -13.02 3.54 45.61
CA ARG A 704 -13.30 4.86 44.99
C ARG A 704 -12.69 6.06 45.74
N ASP A 705 -12.29 5.86 47.00
CA ASP A 705 -11.67 6.87 47.87
C ASP A 705 -10.14 6.95 47.67
N VAL A 706 -9.69 6.96 46.41
CA VAL A 706 -8.26 7.04 46.05
C VAL A 706 -8.02 8.28 45.19
N ARG A 707 -6.91 8.97 45.49
CA ARG A 707 -6.40 10.05 44.64
C ARG A 707 -5.39 9.47 43.65
N ILE A 708 -5.61 9.75 42.37
CA ILE A 708 -4.89 9.17 41.24
C ILE A 708 -4.10 10.27 40.54
N LEU A 709 -2.84 9.99 40.21
CA LEU A 709 -2.06 10.80 39.28
C LEU A 709 -1.87 10.01 37.99
N ASP A 710 -2.19 10.64 36.88
CA ASP A 710 -1.83 10.24 35.52
C ASP A 710 -0.52 10.93 35.14
N TYR A 711 0.59 10.24 35.37
CA TYR A 711 1.94 10.73 35.12
C TYR A 711 2.32 10.42 33.67
N GLY A 712 2.66 11.44 32.89
CA GLY A 712 2.82 11.32 31.43
C GLY A 712 1.48 11.25 30.68
N GLY A 713 0.45 11.90 31.22
CA GLY A 713 -0.93 11.81 30.68
C GLY A 713 -1.16 12.51 29.33
N GLY A 714 -0.11 13.08 28.71
CA GLY A 714 -0.21 13.76 27.42
C GLY A 714 -1.22 14.89 27.41
N SER A 715 -2.33 14.70 26.69
CA SER A 715 -3.45 15.67 26.61
C SER A 715 -4.34 15.71 27.86
N GLY A 716 -4.10 14.84 28.85
CA GLY A 716 -4.90 14.72 30.08
C GLY A 716 -6.23 13.97 29.89
N LYS A 717 -6.41 13.30 28.73
CA LYS A 717 -7.69 12.66 28.37
C LYS A 717 -8.08 11.53 29.32
N LEU A 718 -7.13 10.71 29.76
CA LEU A 718 -7.38 9.63 30.71
C LEU A 718 -7.86 10.21 32.05
N ALA A 719 -7.18 11.23 32.58
CA ALA A 719 -7.61 11.90 33.81
C ALA A 719 -9.01 12.52 33.69
N GLU A 720 -9.37 13.10 32.54
CA GLU A 720 -10.74 13.57 32.25
C GLU A 720 -11.78 12.43 32.34
N LEU A 721 -11.50 11.30 31.69
CA LEU A 721 -12.40 10.13 31.69
C LEU A 721 -12.55 9.52 33.09
N MET A 722 -11.47 9.41 33.84
CA MET A 722 -11.49 8.91 35.23
C MET A 722 -12.31 9.83 36.15
N ARG A 723 -12.19 11.15 35.99
CA ARG A 723 -13.03 12.12 36.72
C ARG A 723 -14.51 11.97 36.38
N ARG A 724 -14.83 11.70 35.10
CA ARG A 724 -16.22 11.43 34.67
C ARG A 724 -16.79 10.16 35.31
N ASP A 725 -15.96 9.16 35.56
CA ASP A 725 -16.35 7.92 36.26
C ASP A 725 -16.40 8.07 37.81
N GLY A 726 -16.10 9.27 38.31
CA GLY A 726 -16.22 9.66 39.71
C GLY A 726 -14.96 9.42 40.56
N PHE A 727 -13.79 9.31 39.93
CA PHE A 727 -12.50 9.25 40.63
C PHE A 727 -11.86 10.64 40.80
N ASP A 728 -11.08 10.81 41.86
CA ASP A 728 -10.20 11.96 42.06
C ASP A 728 -8.90 11.73 41.27
N CYS A 729 -8.83 12.23 40.04
CA CYS A 729 -7.72 11.99 39.11
C CYS A 729 -7.17 13.30 38.54
N GLU A 730 -5.85 13.50 38.67
CA GLU A 730 -5.09 14.62 38.12
C GLU A 730 -4.10 14.12 37.07
N SER A 731 -3.77 14.96 36.08
CA SER A 731 -2.74 14.70 35.08
C SER A 731 -1.48 15.50 35.38
N TRP A 732 -0.33 14.97 34.99
CA TRP A 732 0.94 15.69 34.96
C TRP A 732 1.79 15.22 33.78
N GLU A 733 2.07 16.11 32.85
CA GLU A 733 2.92 15.84 31.68
C GLU A 733 4.31 16.50 31.84
N PRO A 734 5.38 15.72 32.13
CA PRO A 734 6.72 16.28 32.28
C PRO A 734 7.35 16.79 30.98
N LEU A 735 6.89 16.40 29.78
CA LEU A 735 7.50 16.75 28.50
C LEU A 735 6.90 17.99 27.81
N VAL A 736 5.67 18.39 28.12
CA VAL A 736 4.97 19.51 27.46
C VAL A 736 4.75 20.69 28.43
N GLN A 737 5.11 21.91 28.03
CA GLN A 737 4.81 23.11 28.83
C GLN A 737 3.40 23.64 28.52
N GLY A 738 2.45 23.45 29.45
CA GLY A 738 1.10 24.04 29.36
C GLY A 738 0.18 23.72 30.54
N ALA A 739 -0.41 24.78 31.12
CA ALA A 739 -1.51 24.87 32.10
C ALA A 739 -1.49 24.07 33.43
N GLU A 740 -0.89 22.88 33.54
CA GLU A 740 -0.94 22.07 34.76
C GLU A 740 0.26 22.32 35.68
N ARG A 741 0.00 22.57 36.98
CA ARG A 741 1.05 22.79 37.98
C ARG A 741 1.58 21.43 38.45
N ARG A 742 2.91 21.23 38.40
CA ARG A 742 3.57 20.05 38.98
C ARG A 742 3.01 19.74 40.37
N PRO A 743 2.46 18.53 40.60
CA PRO A 743 1.89 18.17 41.88
C PRO A 743 2.93 18.21 43.01
N GLY A 744 2.47 18.34 44.25
CA GLY A 744 3.37 18.18 45.40
C GLY A 744 3.68 16.69 45.65
N PHE A 745 4.83 16.41 46.27
CA PHE A 745 5.25 15.05 46.58
C PHE A 745 4.35 14.33 47.60
N ARG A 746 4.28 13.00 47.48
CA ARG A 746 3.61 12.07 48.40
C ARG A 746 2.11 12.34 48.65
N GLN A 747 1.35 12.55 47.58
CA GLN A 747 -0.06 12.92 47.67
C GLN A 747 -1.03 11.88 47.10
N PHE A 748 -0.55 10.91 46.33
CA PHE A 748 -1.42 10.03 45.53
C PHE A 748 -1.41 8.59 46.06
N ASN A 749 -2.58 7.97 46.05
CA ASN A 749 -2.75 6.55 46.37
C ASN A 749 -2.37 5.67 45.18
N VAL A 750 -2.63 6.16 43.96
CA VAL A 750 -2.26 5.50 42.71
C VAL A 750 -1.52 6.51 41.84
N VAL A 751 -0.37 6.13 41.31
CA VAL A 751 0.30 6.84 40.22
C VAL A 751 0.28 5.88 39.04
N ASN A 752 -0.32 6.29 37.94
CA ASN A 752 -0.29 5.54 36.70
C ASN A 752 0.62 6.21 35.67
N ALA A 753 1.29 5.41 34.85
CA ALA A 753 2.20 5.87 33.79
C ALA A 753 2.16 4.89 32.62
N PHE A 754 1.25 5.11 31.68
CA PHE A 754 1.09 4.24 30.51
C PHE A 754 1.84 4.81 29.31
N GLU A 755 2.71 4.00 28.70
CA GLU A 755 3.60 4.38 27.59
C GLU A 755 4.47 5.62 27.89
N VAL A 756 5.15 5.61 29.05
CA VAL A 756 5.98 6.74 29.50
C VAL A 756 7.46 6.37 29.56
N PHE A 757 7.75 5.16 30.04
CA PHE A 757 9.10 4.82 30.46
C PHE A 757 10.05 4.57 29.30
N GLU A 758 9.55 4.16 28.15
CA GLU A 758 10.34 3.97 26.94
C GLU A 758 10.71 5.30 26.27
N HIS A 759 9.99 6.38 26.56
CA HIS A 759 10.21 7.71 25.99
C HIS A 759 11.22 8.57 26.76
N THR A 760 11.78 8.07 27.87
CA THR A 760 12.72 8.86 28.69
C THR A 760 14.18 8.48 28.47
N SER A 761 15.02 9.49 28.26
CA SER A 761 16.48 9.33 28.24
C SER A 761 17.08 9.16 29.64
N SER A 762 16.31 9.47 30.70
CA SER A 762 16.76 9.48 32.11
C SER A 762 15.89 8.58 33.00
N PRO A 763 15.92 7.25 32.78
CA PRO A 763 14.96 6.30 33.38
C PRO A 763 14.97 6.26 34.90
N VAL A 764 16.12 6.45 35.54
CA VAL A 764 16.24 6.49 37.01
C VAL A 764 15.51 7.69 37.58
N GLU A 765 15.72 8.88 37.02
CA GLU A 765 15.13 10.12 37.50
C GLU A 765 13.61 10.14 37.28
N THR A 766 13.17 9.73 36.09
CA THR A 766 11.74 9.65 35.72
C THR A 766 10.98 8.70 36.64
N PHE A 767 11.52 7.50 36.89
CA PHE A 767 10.89 6.56 37.83
C PHE A 767 10.88 7.11 39.25
N GLY A 768 11.99 7.71 39.70
CA GLY A 768 12.10 8.35 41.01
C GLY A 768 11.10 9.48 41.23
N GLU A 769 10.85 10.30 40.21
CA GLU A 769 9.84 11.34 40.24
C GLU A 769 8.43 10.74 40.37
N ALA A 770 8.07 9.80 39.49
CA ALA A 770 6.75 9.18 39.47
C ALA A 770 6.43 8.52 40.82
N VAL A 771 7.35 7.73 41.38
CA VAL A 771 7.14 7.12 42.71
C VAL A 771 7.23 8.13 43.86
N GLY A 772 7.89 9.28 43.66
CA GLY A 772 7.94 10.37 44.62
C GLY A 772 6.57 11.01 44.89
N PHE A 773 5.63 10.89 43.96
CA PHE A 773 4.26 11.34 44.13
C PHE A 773 3.39 10.37 44.98
N LEU A 774 3.82 9.12 45.13
CA LEU A 774 3.08 8.11 45.89
C LEU A 774 3.12 8.35 47.40
N LYS A 775 1.98 8.09 48.04
CA LYS A 775 1.92 7.84 49.49
C LYS A 775 2.72 6.57 49.83
N THR A 776 3.03 6.38 51.11
CA THR A 776 3.84 5.23 51.57
C THR A 776 3.15 3.89 51.33
N ASP A 777 1.82 3.88 51.35
CA ASP A 777 0.94 2.75 51.01
C ASP A 777 0.37 2.84 49.58
N GLY A 778 0.97 3.67 48.73
CA GLY A 778 0.56 3.87 47.34
C GLY A 778 1.08 2.79 46.39
N VAL A 779 0.44 2.70 45.23
CA VAL A 779 0.78 1.76 44.14
C VAL A 779 1.06 2.51 42.85
N MET A 780 2.14 2.13 42.18
CA MET A 780 2.39 2.50 40.80
C MET A 780 1.82 1.45 39.85
N ILE A 781 1.14 1.88 38.79
CA ILE A 781 0.67 1.00 37.70
C ILE A 781 1.21 1.59 36.40
N PHE A 782 1.95 0.83 35.62
CA PHE A 782 2.56 1.38 34.41
C PHE A 782 2.61 0.36 33.28
N SER A 783 2.57 0.85 32.03
CA SER A 783 2.85 0.03 30.85
C SER A 783 4.20 0.41 30.24
N THR A 784 4.90 -0.63 29.80
CA THR A 784 6.06 -0.58 28.91
C THR A 784 6.37 -2.03 28.54
N LEU A 785 6.62 -2.33 27.26
CA LEU A 785 6.88 -3.71 26.85
C LEU A 785 8.25 -4.17 27.37
N ALA A 786 8.24 -5.16 28.27
CA ALA A 786 9.43 -5.79 28.80
C ALA A 786 9.93 -6.90 27.86
N ILE A 787 11.15 -6.74 27.34
CA ILE A 787 11.76 -7.64 26.35
C ILE A 787 13.04 -8.24 26.93
N ASP A 788 13.00 -9.54 27.24
CA ASP A 788 14.17 -10.28 27.73
C ASP A 788 14.96 -10.95 26.58
N GLU A 789 14.25 -11.38 25.53
CA GLU A 789 14.79 -12.07 24.37
C GLU A 789 14.46 -11.33 23.07
N TYR A 790 15.44 -11.29 22.15
CA TYR A 790 15.30 -10.63 20.86
C TYR A 790 15.44 -11.66 19.73
N PRO A 791 14.69 -11.50 18.63
CA PRO A 791 14.84 -12.34 17.45
C PRO A 791 16.24 -12.17 16.82
N PRO A 792 16.66 -13.09 15.92
CA PRO A 792 17.85 -12.90 15.10
C PRO A 792 17.82 -11.52 14.41
N GLY A 793 18.88 -10.73 14.59
CA GLY A 793 18.94 -9.33 14.14
C GLY A 793 18.76 -8.28 15.24
N GLY A 794 18.37 -8.66 16.46
CA GLY A 794 18.43 -7.81 17.66
C GLY A 794 17.58 -6.55 17.57
N VAL A 795 18.17 -5.45 17.08
CA VAL A 795 17.50 -4.16 16.85
C VAL A 795 16.43 -4.21 15.74
N SER A 796 16.30 -5.32 15.02
CA SER A 796 15.19 -5.58 14.10
C SER A 796 13.83 -5.71 14.81
N HIS A 797 13.81 -5.86 16.13
CA HIS A 797 12.57 -5.88 16.90
C HIS A 797 11.78 -4.57 16.72
N TRP A 798 10.48 -4.66 16.43
CA TRP A 798 9.63 -3.51 16.10
C TRP A 798 9.62 -2.44 17.21
N TYR A 799 9.68 -2.86 18.48
CA TYR A 799 9.67 -1.94 19.64
C TYR A 799 10.95 -1.11 19.80
N VAL A 800 12.04 -1.45 19.11
CA VAL A 800 13.24 -0.60 19.00
C VAL A 800 12.95 0.44 17.91
N ALA A 801 12.28 1.52 18.29
CA ALA A 801 11.65 2.46 17.35
C ALA A 801 11.92 3.92 17.78
N PRO A 802 13.08 4.50 17.41
CA PRO A 802 13.40 5.88 17.75
C PRO A 802 12.40 6.90 17.23
N ARG A 803 11.67 6.63 16.12
CA ARG A 803 10.67 7.56 15.58
C ARG A 803 9.47 7.73 16.51
N ASN A 804 9.09 6.66 17.20
CA ASN A 804 8.07 6.69 18.24
C ASN A 804 8.62 7.33 19.53
N GLY A 805 9.92 7.63 19.60
CA GLY A 805 10.56 8.13 20.81
C GLY A 805 10.99 7.02 21.78
N HIS A 806 10.98 5.74 21.37
CA HIS A 806 11.35 4.63 22.24
C HIS A 806 12.87 4.55 22.45
N VAL A 807 13.40 5.42 23.32
CA VAL A 807 14.83 5.59 23.56
C VAL A 807 15.38 4.63 24.63
N THR A 808 14.50 4.02 25.45
CA THR A 808 14.87 3.10 26.54
C THR A 808 13.95 1.87 26.55
N ILE A 809 14.45 0.69 26.19
CA ILE A 809 13.70 -0.56 26.12
C ILE A 809 14.09 -1.47 27.28
N TYR A 810 13.12 -1.84 28.12
CA TYR A 810 13.38 -2.54 29.36
C TYR A 810 13.33 -4.05 29.20
N SER A 811 14.20 -4.74 29.94
CA SER A 811 14.00 -6.14 30.31
C SER A 811 13.28 -6.21 31.66
N ARG A 812 12.80 -7.40 32.04
CA ARG A 812 12.22 -7.62 33.38
C ARG A 812 13.24 -7.34 34.49
N GLN A 813 14.49 -7.73 34.29
CA GLN A 813 15.58 -7.50 35.24
C GLN A 813 15.92 -6.01 35.39
N ALA A 814 15.87 -5.24 34.30
CA ALA A 814 16.09 -3.80 34.33
C ALA A 814 15.00 -3.08 35.15
N LEU A 815 13.72 -3.42 34.94
CA LEU A 815 12.61 -2.88 35.72
C LEU A 815 12.70 -3.27 37.19
N ALA A 816 13.03 -4.55 37.50
CA ALA A 816 13.20 -5.00 38.87
C ALA A 816 14.33 -4.26 39.59
N GLY A 817 15.45 -4.01 38.89
CA GLY A 817 16.57 -3.21 39.40
C GLY A 817 16.18 -1.75 39.66
N LEU A 818 15.39 -1.16 38.76
CA LEU A 818 14.88 0.20 38.90
C LEU A 818 13.93 0.34 40.10
N ALA A 819 12.96 -0.57 40.25
CA ALA A 819 12.05 -0.59 41.40
C ALA A 819 12.80 -0.82 42.72
N SER A 820 13.73 -1.78 42.74
CA SER A 820 14.52 -2.12 43.94
C SER A 820 15.40 -0.95 44.40
N ARG A 821 15.93 -0.14 43.47
CA ARG A 821 16.71 1.06 43.77
C ARG A 821 15.94 2.06 44.64
N TYR A 822 14.63 2.14 44.46
CA TYR A 822 13.74 2.98 45.24
C TYR A 822 13.04 2.23 46.39
N GLY A 823 13.36 0.97 46.63
CA GLY A 823 12.77 0.15 47.68
C GLY A 823 11.36 -0.37 47.37
N PHE A 824 10.97 -0.40 46.09
CA PHE A 824 9.68 -0.93 45.64
C PHE A 824 9.80 -2.40 45.24
N THR A 825 8.77 -3.17 45.57
CA THR A 825 8.52 -4.50 44.99
C THR A 825 7.82 -4.31 43.66
N LEU A 826 8.27 -5.03 42.62
CA LEU A 826 7.67 -5.04 41.29
C LEU A 826 6.98 -6.38 41.04
N GLN A 827 5.76 -6.34 40.51
CA GLN A 827 5.07 -7.49 39.96
C GLN A 827 4.68 -7.19 38.52
N HIS A 828 5.06 -8.09 37.62
CA HIS A 828 4.62 -8.09 36.24
C HIS A 828 3.25 -8.77 36.14
N VAL A 829 2.28 -8.12 35.48
CA VAL A 829 0.97 -8.72 35.19
C VAL A 829 1.05 -9.50 33.87
N ASN A 830 1.70 -8.93 32.86
CA ASN A 830 2.07 -9.59 31.61
C ASN A 830 3.42 -9.00 31.10
N ASP A 831 3.71 -9.06 29.81
CA ASP A 831 4.91 -8.45 29.23
C ASP A 831 4.84 -6.92 29.21
N ASP A 832 3.66 -6.34 29.15
CA ASP A 832 3.42 -4.90 28.97
C ASP A 832 3.04 -4.17 30.27
N LEU A 833 2.21 -4.79 31.11
CA LEU A 833 1.63 -4.16 32.30
C LEU A 833 2.35 -4.58 33.58
N HIS A 834 2.71 -3.58 34.39
CA HIS A 834 3.50 -3.75 35.61
C HIS A 834 2.91 -2.96 36.78
N VAL A 835 3.13 -3.49 37.98
CA VAL A 835 2.63 -2.88 39.22
C VAL A 835 3.73 -2.86 40.27
N ALA A 836 3.98 -1.70 40.87
CA ALA A 836 5.01 -1.53 41.90
C ALA A 836 4.46 -0.93 43.20
N TRP A 837 4.96 -1.40 44.35
CA TRP A 837 4.57 -0.87 45.67
C TRP A 837 5.70 -1.00 46.70
N HIS A 838 5.66 -0.17 47.74
CA HIS A 838 6.47 -0.40 48.93
C HIS A 838 5.85 -1.47 49.84
N THR A 839 4.59 -1.27 50.21
CA THR A 839 3.78 -2.22 50.98
C THR A 839 2.52 -2.54 50.18
N LYS A 840 2.29 -3.82 49.87
CA LYS A 840 1.14 -4.21 49.03
C LYS A 840 -0.16 -3.82 49.72
N PRO A 841 -1.01 -2.96 49.12
CA PRO A 841 -2.26 -2.61 49.76
C PRO A 841 -3.23 -3.78 49.77
N VAL A 842 -3.97 -3.95 50.86
CA VAL A 842 -4.95 -5.04 51.02
C VAL A 842 -6.06 -4.99 49.95
N TRP A 843 -6.36 -3.78 49.46
CA TRP A 843 -7.36 -3.58 48.41
C TRP A 843 -6.88 -3.94 47.01
N LEU A 844 -5.56 -4.09 46.79
CA LEU A 844 -4.99 -4.41 45.49
C LEU A 844 -5.05 -5.94 45.25
N GLN A 845 -6.10 -6.38 44.57
CA GLN A 845 -6.25 -7.76 44.09
C GLN A 845 -5.78 -7.84 42.63
N LEU A 846 -4.61 -8.44 42.42
CA LEU A 846 -4.10 -8.78 41.08
C LEU A 846 -4.47 -10.25 40.84
N GLY A 847 -5.47 -10.48 39.99
CA GLY A 847 -6.02 -11.81 39.67
C GLY A 847 -6.22 -11.96 38.17
#